data_AF-A0A2B4SPZ6-F1
#
_entry.id   AF-A0A2B4SPZ6-F1
#
_cell.length_a   1.000
_cell.length_b   1.000
_cell.length_c   1.000
_cell.angle_alpha   90.00
_cell.angle_beta   90.00
_cell.angle_gamma   90.00
#
_symmetry.space_group_name_H-M   'P 1'
#
loop_
_entity.id
_entity.type
_entity.pdbx_description
1 polymer ?
#
loop_
_entity_poly.entity_id
_entity_poly.type
_entity_poly.pdbx_seq_one_letter_code
_entity_poly.pdbx_strand_id
1 'polypeptide(L)'
;MASASDHGNSIVIEDDSQFQQQLHQAGNRLVVVDFTASWCGPCRMMAPVFSNLSVKYSAAVFLTVDVDKCQRTAAQQGIRAMPTFFFFKNRKKVDEMQGANPTGLEDRINQWIGGAVETTTVDPKRVATGRSWDCFEQLLDNPPEVFMDVSQLLLKFASNIINNPDNPKYRAIRVSNKIFQSRLLPVNGAVECLFTMGFQERGDQLVCPQGESLENMLILQDALNDERSHRSAAQEPEPTPTSTPTSTLAPVNQPQNNGPSCGQPTIVSSPTAYPSDKEKDFLLRLHSSLQHVLLYEDKDLQRRAREMIPLAELERKAKEASERTKQGGDGGVDERDCLVLEMLNWFKGTFFKWVDKPSCPSCGSLTFAVGVVPPTPEEMLWGAGNVESYKCLNCGKVTRFPRYNHPAKLLETRSGRCGEWANCFTLCCRAVGFEARHILDWTDHVWTEVYSVAQKRWLHCDSCENACDKPLLYEAGWGKRLSYIIAFSHEQVLDVTWRYSAKHEEVKKARNLVSEAWLVETLNRMTLEHQRNLSEARRKVLAERQVKELVEFFTIKSVRHDELQGRVSGSLAWRLLRGETKQQADEQKHEPYIYKPTDEEIKEKRLRLCFNCVMNKYFRGYDRKLDLSGWQSRVASFSSVTRKVERDWEMVYLARTETASTGHITWQIDLNSCDLVIDSVTVIARSDTFLTGRVDWKLSGDEESQVEMLSGGQESTITSVLSGSKTLKLTAAFSGGKGDVAWQHAQIFRQSFNSQSEYPLDILVFMKEPARNTHL
;
A
#
# COMPACT_ATOMS: atom_id res chain seq x y z
N MET A 1 -5.43 54.91 -22.29
CA MET A 1 -6.82 54.50 -21.99
C MET A 1 -6.76 53.58 -20.79
N ALA A 2 -7.42 53.94 -19.68
CA ALA A 2 -7.37 53.20 -18.41
C ALA A 2 -8.23 51.91 -18.46
N SER A 3 -7.83 50.95 -17.61
CA SER A 3 -8.17 49.52 -17.51
C SER A 3 -9.65 49.14 -17.44
N ALA A 4 -10.01 48.04 -18.11
CA ALA A 4 -11.19 47.24 -17.76
C ALA A 4 -10.98 46.59 -16.38
N SER A 5 -11.92 46.81 -15.48
CA SER A 5 -11.89 46.41 -14.08
C SER A 5 -12.11 44.91 -13.90
N ASP A 6 -11.18 44.23 -13.23
CA ASP A 6 -11.21 42.80 -12.92
C ASP A 6 -12.23 42.50 -11.79
N HIS A 7 -13.44 42.07 -12.18
CA HIS A 7 -14.55 41.78 -11.25
C HIS A 7 -14.57 40.34 -10.71
N GLY A 8 -13.57 39.51 -11.03
CA GLY A 8 -13.52 38.13 -10.57
C GLY A 8 -14.76 37.34 -11.01
N ASN A 9 -15.29 36.49 -10.14
CA ASN A 9 -16.55 35.75 -10.36
C ASN A 9 -17.79 36.50 -9.83
N SER A 10 -17.69 37.80 -9.49
CA SER A 10 -18.84 38.59 -9.00
C SER A 10 -19.80 38.96 -10.13
N ILE A 11 -21.10 38.79 -9.89
CA ILE A 11 -22.17 39.18 -10.82
C ILE A 11 -22.60 40.60 -10.48
N VAL A 12 -22.48 41.52 -11.44
CA VAL A 12 -22.95 42.90 -11.29
C VAL A 12 -24.45 42.96 -11.56
N ILE A 13 -25.20 43.54 -10.64
CA ILE A 13 -26.64 43.79 -10.78
C ILE A 13 -26.82 45.16 -11.45
N GLU A 14 -27.30 45.15 -12.69
CA GLU A 14 -27.41 46.38 -13.50
C GLU A 14 -28.70 47.16 -13.23
N ASP A 15 -29.76 46.49 -12.78
CA ASP A 15 -31.06 47.10 -12.48
C ASP A 15 -31.83 46.34 -11.37
N ASP A 16 -32.86 46.99 -10.80
CA ASP A 16 -33.65 46.48 -9.67
C ASP A 16 -34.37 45.14 -9.92
N SER A 17 -34.63 44.76 -11.17
CA SER A 17 -35.36 43.53 -11.50
C SER A 17 -34.49 42.26 -11.38
N GLN A 18 -33.17 42.42 -11.49
CA GLN A 18 -32.22 41.29 -11.53
C GLN A 18 -31.89 40.74 -10.13
N PHE A 19 -31.97 41.56 -9.08
CA PHE A 19 -31.55 41.16 -7.73
C PHE A 19 -32.33 39.95 -7.20
N GLN A 20 -33.67 39.99 -7.30
CA GLN A 20 -34.53 38.89 -6.84
C GLN A 20 -34.39 37.63 -7.69
N GLN A 21 -34.10 37.80 -8.98
CA GLN A 21 -33.85 36.68 -9.89
C GLN A 21 -32.55 35.95 -9.53
N GLN A 22 -31.46 36.69 -9.27
CA GLN A 22 -30.18 36.11 -8.87
C GLN A 22 -30.26 35.42 -7.50
N LEU A 23 -30.99 36.00 -6.54
CA LEU A 23 -31.27 35.34 -5.26
C LEU A 23 -32.07 34.03 -5.44
N HIS A 24 -32.99 33.96 -6.41
CA HIS A 24 -33.71 32.72 -6.73
C HIS A 24 -32.80 31.66 -7.37
N GLN A 25 -31.99 32.05 -8.34
CA GLN A 25 -31.08 31.14 -9.07
C GLN A 25 -29.95 30.59 -8.19
N ALA A 26 -29.62 31.28 -7.09
CA ALA A 26 -28.64 30.81 -6.14
C ALA A 26 -29.06 29.51 -5.39
N GLY A 27 -30.36 29.26 -5.24
CA GLY A 27 -30.87 28.09 -4.53
C GLY A 27 -30.51 28.08 -3.04
N ASN A 28 -29.86 27.01 -2.58
CA ASN A 28 -29.40 26.83 -1.19
C ASN A 28 -27.97 27.36 -0.93
N ARG A 29 -27.28 27.85 -1.96
CA ARG A 29 -25.92 28.39 -1.85
C ARG A 29 -25.94 29.70 -1.07
N LEU A 30 -24.82 29.99 -0.39
CA LEU A 30 -24.60 31.31 0.21
C LEU A 30 -24.51 32.35 -0.91
N VAL A 31 -25.25 33.45 -0.76
CA VAL A 31 -25.14 34.64 -1.60
C VAL A 31 -24.55 35.77 -0.78
N VAL A 32 -23.44 36.33 -1.22
CA VAL A 32 -22.77 37.48 -0.60
C VAL A 32 -22.99 38.68 -1.50
N VAL A 33 -23.60 39.73 -0.98
CA VAL A 33 -24.00 40.92 -1.76
C VAL A 33 -23.22 42.12 -1.26
N ASP A 34 -22.45 42.77 -2.12
CA ASP A 34 -21.80 44.06 -1.87
C ASP A 34 -22.70 45.21 -2.36
N PHE A 35 -23.29 45.96 -1.43
CA PHE A 35 -23.97 47.22 -1.72
C PHE A 35 -22.95 48.36 -1.72
N THR A 36 -22.68 48.88 -2.92
CA THR A 36 -21.56 49.75 -3.22
C THR A 36 -22.00 51.05 -3.90
N ALA A 37 -21.10 52.02 -4.01
CA ALA A 37 -21.31 53.26 -4.77
C ALA A 37 -20.00 53.74 -5.40
N SER A 38 -20.05 54.16 -6.67
CA SER A 38 -18.86 54.58 -7.43
C SER A 38 -18.07 55.73 -6.77
N TRP A 39 -18.78 56.64 -6.11
CA TRP A 39 -18.20 57.79 -5.40
C TRP A 39 -17.63 57.44 -4.03
N CYS A 40 -17.98 56.28 -3.44
CA CYS A 40 -17.54 55.90 -2.10
C CYS A 40 -16.09 55.39 -2.07
N GLY A 41 -15.23 56.10 -1.33
CA GLY A 41 -13.80 55.75 -1.17
C GLY A 41 -13.57 54.35 -0.58
N PRO A 42 -14.14 54.01 0.59
CA PRO A 42 -14.06 52.68 1.17
C PRO A 42 -14.58 51.54 0.26
N CYS A 43 -15.58 51.80 -0.58
CA CYS A 43 -16.07 50.83 -1.57
C CYS A 43 -14.99 50.48 -2.60
N ARG A 44 -14.28 51.48 -3.12
CA ARG A 44 -13.19 51.26 -4.08
C ARG A 44 -12.04 50.43 -3.48
N MET A 45 -11.81 50.55 -2.17
CA MET A 45 -10.82 49.71 -1.47
C MET A 45 -11.27 48.25 -1.34
N MET A 46 -12.56 48.01 -1.10
CA MET A 46 -13.11 46.67 -0.91
C MET A 46 -13.37 45.92 -2.23
N ALA A 47 -13.56 46.61 -3.35
CA ALA A 47 -13.81 45.99 -4.65
C ALA A 47 -12.79 44.90 -5.06
N PRO A 48 -11.45 45.12 -5.02
CA PRO A 48 -10.49 44.07 -5.35
C PRO A 48 -10.48 42.92 -4.33
N VAL A 49 -10.78 43.21 -3.06
CA VAL A 49 -10.89 42.18 -2.00
C VAL A 49 -12.10 41.29 -2.29
N PHE A 50 -13.26 41.89 -2.58
CA PHE A 50 -14.50 41.19 -2.91
C PHE A 50 -14.34 40.33 -4.18
N SER A 51 -13.68 40.87 -5.21
CA SER A 51 -13.31 40.15 -6.44
C SER A 51 -12.45 38.92 -6.14
N ASN A 52 -11.37 39.05 -5.36
CA ASN A 52 -10.52 37.93 -4.98
C ASN A 52 -11.25 36.87 -4.15
N LEU A 53 -12.13 37.30 -3.23
CA LEU A 53 -12.95 36.39 -2.42
C LEU A 53 -13.95 35.61 -3.31
N SER A 54 -14.51 36.24 -4.35
CA SER A 54 -15.40 35.55 -5.30
C SER A 54 -14.73 34.42 -6.07
N VAL A 55 -13.42 34.56 -6.36
CA VAL A 55 -12.61 33.51 -6.99
C VAL A 55 -12.27 32.41 -5.98
N LYS A 56 -11.84 32.80 -4.78
CA LYS A 56 -11.48 31.88 -3.69
C LYS A 56 -12.66 31.01 -3.24
N TYR A 57 -13.85 31.57 -3.20
CA TYR A 57 -15.06 30.96 -2.65
C TYR A 57 -16.12 30.66 -3.71
N SER A 58 -15.73 29.97 -4.79
CA SER A 58 -16.60 29.60 -5.93
C SER A 58 -17.87 28.80 -5.61
N ALA A 59 -18.02 28.30 -4.38
CA ALA A 59 -19.23 27.63 -3.90
C ALA A 59 -20.35 28.63 -3.49
N ALA A 60 -19.99 29.88 -3.18
CA ALA A 60 -20.93 30.97 -2.93
C ALA A 60 -21.14 31.81 -4.20
N VAL A 61 -22.28 32.50 -4.25
CA VAL A 61 -22.61 33.46 -5.31
C VAL A 61 -22.29 34.85 -4.80
N PHE A 62 -21.49 35.62 -5.55
CA PHE A 62 -21.13 36.99 -5.21
C PHE A 62 -21.89 37.95 -6.11
N LEU A 63 -22.59 38.91 -5.52
CA LEU A 63 -23.34 39.94 -6.23
C LEU A 63 -22.81 41.33 -5.86
N THR A 64 -22.68 42.21 -6.84
CA THR A 64 -22.35 43.62 -6.62
C THR A 64 -23.53 44.48 -7.05
N VAL A 65 -24.04 45.31 -6.12
CA VAL A 65 -25.21 46.17 -6.33
C VAL A 65 -24.79 47.62 -6.13
N ASP A 66 -24.82 48.39 -7.21
CA ASP A 66 -24.62 49.85 -7.13
C ASP A 66 -25.91 50.52 -6.67
N VAL A 67 -25.87 51.20 -5.52
CA VAL A 67 -27.05 51.82 -4.90
C VAL A 67 -27.62 52.98 -5.72
N ASP A 68 -26.81 53.61 -6.59
CA ASP A 68 -27.27 54.70 -7.45
C ASP A 68 -28.07 54.16 -8.65
N LYS A 69 -27.77 52.93 -9.08
CA LYS A 69 -28.45 52.22 -10.18
C LYS A 69 -29.66 51.40 -9.72
N CYS A 70 -29.56 50.80 -8.52
CA CYS A 70 -30.59 49.91 -7.95
C CYS A 70 -31.25 50.56 -6.72
N GLN A 71 -31.80 51.77 -6.90
CA GLN A 71 -32.32 52.59 -5.79
C GLN A 71 -33.48 51.93 -5.05
N ARG A 72 -34.37 51.21 -5.76
CA ARG A 72 -35.51 50.54 -5.13
C ARG A 72 -35.04 49.36 -4.29
N THR A 73 -34.08 48.59 -4.78
CA THR A 73 -33.47 47.45 -4.08
C THR A 73 -32.72 47.94 -2.85
N ALA A 74 -31.90 48.99 -2.98
CA ALA A 74 -31.17 49.58 -1.86
C ALA A 74 -32.13 50.08 -0.75
N ALA A 75 -33.22 50.76 -1.13
CA ALA A 75 -34.24 51.22 -0.20
C ALA A 75 -34.98 50.05 0.49
N GLN A 76 -35.38 49.02 -0.26
CA GLN A 76 -36.06 47.83 0.28
C GLN A 76 -35.18 47.02 1.22
N GLN A 77 -33.88 46.95 0.94
CA GLN A 77 -32.89 46.27 1.79
C GLN A 77 -32.41 47.14 2.97
N GLY A 78 -32.86 48.40 3.05
CA GLY A 78 -32.56 49.28 4.17
C GLY A 78 -31.11 49.77 4.20
N ILE A 79 -30.46 49.90 3.05
CA ILE A 79 -29.05 50.33 2.95
C ILE A 79 -28.93 51.80 3.34
N ARG A 80 -28.10 52.08 4.36
CA ARG A 80 -27.88 53.44 4.91
C ARG A 80 -26.43 53.92 4.81
N ALA A 81 -25.51 53.03 4.46
CA ALA A 81 -24.09 53.33 4.29
C ALA A 81 -23.44 52.31 3.34
N MET A 82 -22.32 52.69 2.75
CA MET A 82 -21.59 51.84 1.81
C MET A 82 -20.09 51.80 2.17
N PRO A 83 -19.39 50.66 2.04
CA PRO A 83 -19.95 49.38 1.60
C PRO A 83 -20.78 48.72 2.71
N THR A 84 -21.84 48.05 2.32
CA THR A 84 -22.60 47.14 3.20
C THR A 84 -22.70 45.79 2.54
N PHE A 85 -22.30 44.74 3.26
CA PHE A 85 -22.28 43.37 2.78
C PHE A 85 -23.41 42.58 3.44
N PHE A 86 -24.30 42.02 2.64
CA PHE A 86 -25.36 41.13 3.13
C PHE A 86 -25.10 39.69 2.73
N PHE A 87 -25.49 38.78 3.61
CA PHE A 87 -25.34 37.34 3.43
C PHE A 87 -26.72 36.71 3.39
N PHE A 88 -27.05 36.02 2.30
CA PHE A 88 -28.31 35.32 2.13
C PHE A 88 -28.10 33.83 1.99
N LYS A 89 -28.97 33.05 2.63
CA LYS A 89 -29.04 31.60 2.46
C LYS A 89 -30.50 31.18 2.44
N ASN A 90 -30.88 30.30 1.51
CA ASN A 90 -32.28 29.92 1.28
C ASN A 90 -33.21 31.14 1.12
N ARG A 91 -32.72 32.20 0.46
CA ARG A 91 -33.40 33.49 0.22
C ARG A 91 -33.73 34.31 1.49
N LYS A 92 -33.20 33.93 2.66
CA LYS A 92 -33.29 34.71 3.90
C LYS A 92 -31.97 35.39 4.18
N LYS A 93 -32.00 36.65 4.63
CA LYS A 93 -30.81 37.33 5.14
C LYS A 93 -30.39 36.64 6.44
N VAL A 94 -29.19 36.05 6.43
CA VAL A 94 -28.63 35.31 7.58
C VAL A 94 -27.61 36.14 8.34
N ASP A 95 -27.00 37.14 7.70
CA ASP A 95 -26.00 38.00 8.31
C ASP A 95 -25.81 39.32 7.54
N GLU A 96 -25.17 40.30 8.18
CA GLU A 96 -24.80 41.59 7.58
C GLU A 96 -23.51 42.16 8.17
N MET A 97 -22.79 42.94 7.36
CA MET A 97 -21.61 43.68 7.77
C MET A 97 -21.57 45.05 7.11
N GLN A 98 -21.44 46.11 7.89
CA GLN A 98 -21.28 47.47 7.39
C GLN A 98 -19.83 47.93 7.53
N GLY A 99 -19.31 48.60 6.49
CA GLY A 99 -17.97 49.19 6.48
C GLY A 99 -16.89 48.32 5.81
N ALA A 100 -15.74 48.94 5.55
CA ALA A 100 -14.62 48.30 4.87
C ALA A 100 -13.75 47.49 5.85
N ASN A 101 -14.08 46.20 6.01
CA ASN A 101 -13.32 45.26 6.83
C ASN A 101 -13.03 43.96 6.04
N PRO A 102 -11.87 43.85 5.37
CA PRO A 102 -11.48 42.66 4.60
C PRO A 102 -11.53 41.35 5.40
N THR A 103 -10.94 41.34 6.60
CA THR A 103 -10.87 40.14 7.44
C THR A 103 -12.25 39.74 7.95
N GLY A 104 -13.02 40.70 8.47
CA GLY A 104 -14.37 40.44 8.95
C GLY A 104 -15.34 39.97 7.85
N LEU A 105 -15.14 40.44 6.61
CA LEU A 105 -15.89 39.94 5.45
C LEU A 105 -15.58 38.46 5.19
N GLU A 106 -14.30 38.10 5.14
CA GLU A 106 -13.86 36.74 4.88
C GLU A 106 -14.26 35.77 6.01
N ASP A 107 -14.19 36.20 7.27
CA ASP A 107 -14.61 35.40 8.42
C ASP A 107 -16.10 35.03 8.35
N ARG A 108 -16.96 36.00 8.01
CA ARG A 108 -18.40 35.76 7.82
C ARG A 108 -18.68 34.87 6.61
N ILE A 109 -17.92 35.01 5.52
CA ILE A 109 -18.01 34.07 4.40
C ILE A 109 -17.69 32.66 4.89
N ASN A 110 -16.59 32.45 5.61
CA ASN A 110 -16.21 31.14 6.14
C ASN A 110 -17.26 30.56 7.11
N GLN A 111 -17.87 31.41 7.94
CA GLN A 111 -18.94 31.03 8.85
C GLN A 111 -20.15 30.46 8.09
N TRP A 112 -20.55 31.07 6.97
CA TRP A 112 -21.79 30.74 6.28
C TRP A 112 -21.63 29.82 5.05
N ILE A 113 -20.42 29.72 4.49
CA ILE A 113 -20.14 28.96 3.26
C ILE A 113 -20.07 27.44 3.47
N GLY A 114 -20.06 27.01 4.73
CA GLY A 114 -20.30 25.63 5.17
C GLY A 114 -21.38 25.50 6.25
N GLY A 115 -21.94 26.61 6.75
CA GLY A 115 -22.88 26.63 7.87
C GLY A 115 -24.31 26.30 7.47
N ALA A 116 -24.61 25.03 7.23
CA ALA A 116 -25.84 24.47 7.79
C ALA A 116 -25.45 23.84 9.12
N VAL A 117 -25.12 24.67 10.11
CA VAL A 117 -25.25 24.24 11.50
C VAL A 117 -26.72 24.46 11.82
N GLU A 118 -27.56 23.49 11.44
CA GLU A 118 -28.51 23.07 12.45
C GLU A 118 -27.65 22.62 13.63
N THR A 119 -27.94 23.13 14.81
CA THR A 119 -27.39 22.61 16.06
C THR A 119 -27.88 21.17 16.19
N THR A 120 -27.30 20.23 15.44
CA THR A 120 -27.42 18.81 15.72
C THR A 120 -26.67 18.63 17.02
N THR A 121 -27.43 18.52 18.10
CA THR A 121 -26.99 17.80 19.28
C THR A 121 -26.32 16.53 18.79
N VAL A 122 -25.00 16.43 18.98
CA VAL A 122 -24.21 15.24 18.65
C VAL A 122 -24.95 14.04 19.26
N ASP A 123 -25.32 13.06 18.45
CA ASP A 123 -26.10 11.93 18.97
C ASP A 123 -25.17 11.09 19.86
N PRO A 124 -25.43 10.97 21.18
CA PRO A 124 -24.54 10.24 22.09
C PRO A 124 -24.35 8.78 21.68
N LYS A 125 -25.33 8.17 21.01
CA LYS A 125 -25.22 6.81 20.48
C LYS A 125 -24.25 6.73 19.31
N ARG A 126 -24.28 7.73 18.42
CA ARG A 126 -23.34 7.82 17.29
C ARG A 126 -21.93 8.11 17.78
N VAL A 127 -21.76 9.01 18.75
CA VAL A 127 -20.47 9.28 19.39
C VAL A 127 -19.90 8.00 20.00
N ALA A 128 -20.68 7.27 20.80
CA ALA A 128 -20.24 6.01 21.40
C ALA A 128 -19.87 4.96 20.35
N THR A 129 -20.63 4.88 19.25
CA THR A 129 -20.37 3.94 18.16
C THR A 129 -19.13 4.32 17.35
N GLY A 130 -18.93 5.60 17.04
CA GLY A 130 -17.77 6.06 16.29
C GLY A 130 -16.48 5.95 17.11
N ARG A 131 -16.54 6.17 18.42
CA ARG A 131 -15.41 6.01 19.34
C ARG A 131 -14.98 4.55 19.53
N SER A 132 -15.85 3.58 19.26
CA SER A 132 -15.49 2.15 19.33
C SER A 132 -14.90 1.60 18.04
N TRP A 133 -14.73 2.42 17.00
CA TRP A 133 -14.13 2.00 15.74
C TRP A 133 -12.60 2.10 15.81
N ASP A 134 -11.92 1.01 15.41
CA ASP A 134 -10.46 0.92 15.36
C ASP A 134 -9.81 2.11 14.63
N CYS A 135 -10.45 2.60 13.55
CA CYS A 135 -9.94 3.75 12.79
C CYS A 135 -9.93 5.05 13.61
N PHE A 136 -10.87 5.21 14.54
CA PHE A 136 -10.94 6.37 15.41
C PHE A 136 -9.94 6.25 16.56
N GLU A 137 -9.80 5.06 17.14
CA GLU A 137 -8.79 4.79 18.18
C GLU A 137 -7.36 5.03 17.67
N GLN A 138 -7.04 4.51 16.47
CA GLN A 138 -5.77 4.79 15.78
C GLN A 138 -5.55 6.28 15.51
N LEU A 139 -6.62 7.03 15.23
CA LEU A 139 -6.54 8.47 15.01
C LEU A 139 -6.19 9.20 16.32
N LEU A 140 -6.70 8.74 17.46
CA LEU A 140 -6.42 9.31 18.79
C LEU A 140 -4.97 9.11 19.24
N ASP A 141 -4.28 8.06 18.78
CA ASP A 141 -2.87 7.79 19.08
C ASP A 141 -1.90 8.83 18.50
N ASN A 142 -2.37 9.69 17.60
CA ASN A 142 -1.56 10.75 17.01
C ASN A 142 -1.47 11.98 17.95
N PRO A 143 -0.37 12.77 17.86
CA PRO A 143 -0.23 14.00 18.64
C PRO A 143 -1.44 14.95 18.50
N PRO A 144 -1.81 15.72 19.54
CA PRO A 144 -3.03 16.53 19.53
C PRO A 144 -3.15 17.49 18.34
N GLU A 145 -2.05 18.14 17.96
CA GLU A 145 -1.98 19.04 16.81
C GLU A 145 -2.20 18.29 15.48
N VAL A 146 -1.67 17.07 15.34
CA VAL A 146 -1.85 16.21 14.16
C VAL A 146 -3.30 15.75 14.08
N PHE A 147 -3.88 15.32 15.21
CA PHE A 147 -5.29 14.96 15.29
C PHE A 147 -6.19 16.13 14.86
N MET A 148 -5.95 17.35 15.39
CA MET A 148 -6.75 18.53 15.06
C MET A 148 -6.63 18.92 13.58
N ASP A 149 -5.46 18.76 12.98
CA ASP A 149 -5.23 19.07 11.57
C ASP A 149 -5.92 18.04 10.64
N VAL A 150 -5.78 16.74 10.94
CA VAL A 150 -6.34 15.67 10.11
C VAL A 150 -7.84 15.53 10.27
N SER A 151 -8.36 15.61 11.51
CA SER A 151 -9.80 15.54 11.75
C SER A 151 -10.55 16.68 11.05
N GLN A 152 -9.95 17.87 10.91
CA GLN A 152 -10.54 18.96 10.13
C GLN A 152 -10.67 18.60 8.64
N LEU A 153 -9.66 17.93 8.09
CA LEU A 153 -9.66 17.52 6.68
C LEU A 153 -10.65 16.37 6.43
N LEU A 154 -10.74 15.41 7.35
CA LEU A 154 -11.75 14.34 7.33
C LEU A 154 -13.17 14.91 7.43
N LEU A 155 -13.41 15.83 8.37
CA LEU A 155 -14.69 16.53 8.49
C LEU A 155 -15.03 17.33 7.24
N LYS A 156 -14.04 17.94 6.58
CA LYS A 156 -14.26 18.64 5.31
C LYS A 156 -14.73 17.69 4.20
N PHE A 157 -14.14 16.50 4.09
CA PHE A 157 -14.61 15.51 3.12
C PHE A 157 -16.02 15.01 3.44
N ALA A 158 -16.27 14.66 4.71
CA ALA A 158 -17.58 14.23 5.19
C ALA A 158 -18.65 15.30 4.92
N SER A 159 -18.43 16.54 5.38
CA SER A 159 -19.38 17.65 5.24
C SER A 159 -19.63 18.03 3.77
N ASN A 160 -18.61 17.95 2.89
CA ASN A 160 -18.82 18.24 1.47
C ASN A 160 -19.78 17.24 0.81
N ILE A 161 -19.69 15.95 1.18
CA ILE A 161 -20.58 14.90 0.67
C ILE A 161 -21.95 14.96 1.35
N ILE A 162 -22.01 15.13 2.68
CA ILE A 162 -23.27 15.25 3.44
C ILE A 162 -24.11 16.42 2.90
N ASN A 163 -23.49 17.57 2.66
CA ASN A 163 -24.20 18.76 2.17
C ASN A 163 -24.50 18.72 0.67
N ASN A 164 -23.79 17.89 -0.09
CA ASN A 164 -23.95 17.79 -1.55
C ASN A 164 -23.91 16.31 -1.99
N PRO A 165 -24.88 15.49 -1.57
CA PRO A 165 -24.82 14.05 -1.70
C PRO A 165 -24.78 13.58 -3.15
N ASP A 166 -25.26 14.36 -4.13
CA ASP A 166 -25.25 13.93 -5.53
C ASP A 166 -24.06 14.47 -6.32
N ASN A 167 -23.23 15.33 -5.73
CA ASN A 167 -22.15 15.99 -6.47
C ASN A 167 -20.93 15.08 -6.66
N PRO A 168 -20.60 14.68 -7.90
CA PRO A 168 -19.51 13.74 -8.17
C PRO A 168 -18.12 14.31 -7.83
N LYS A 169 -17.97 15.65 -7.78
CA LYS A 169 -16.70 16.31 -7.46
C LYS A 169 -16.25 16.07 -6.02
N TYR A 170 -17.18 16.03 -5.06
CA TYR A 170 -16.86 15.86 -3.64
C TYR A 170 -16.70 14.39 -3.24
N ARG A 171 -17.16 13.49 -4.11
CA ARG A 171 -17.12 12.05 -3.90
C ARG A 171 -15.83 11.39 -4.35
N ALA A 172 -14.83 12.13 -4.84
CA ALA A 172 -13.56 11.58 -5.29
C ALA A 172 -12.36 12.34 -4.69
N ILE A 173 -11.42 11.60 -4.10
CA ILE A 173 -10.17 12.11 -3.53
C ILE A 173 -9.02 11.43 -4.29
N ARG A 174 -8.11 12.20 -4.89
CA ARG A 174 -6.93 11.63 -5.55
C ARG A 174 -5.84 11.28 -4.55
N VAL A 175 -5.34 10.05 -4.58
CA VAL A 175 -4.29 9.55 -3.67
C VAL A 175 -2.94 10.18 -4.02
N SER A 176 -2.68 10.48 -5.29
CA SER A 176 -1.52 11.27 -5.76
C SER A 176 -1.54 12.75 -5.34
N ASN A 177 -2.62 13.24 -4.74
CA ASN A 177 -2.69 14.63 -4.30
C ASN A 177 -1.67 14.89 -3.18
N LYS A 178 -0.84 15.93 -3.33
CA LYS A 178 0.19 16.28 -2.33
C LYS A 178 -0.36 16.46 -0.91
N ILE A 179 -1.53 17.08 -0.76
CA ILE A 179 -2.19 17.26 0.55
C ILE A 179 -2.60 15.91 1.13
N PHE A 180 -3.09 15.00 0.29
CA PHE A 180 -3.43 13.64 0.71
C PHE A 180 -2.17 12.88 1.15
N GLN A 181 -1.13 12.86 0.32
CA GLN A 181 0.13 12.17 0.60
C GLN A 181 0.88 12.71 1.81
N SER A 182 0.85 14.03 2.03
CA SER A 182 1.65 14.65 3.10
C SER A 182 0.91 14.80 4.42
N ARG A 183 -0.44 14.76 4.43
CA ARG A 183 -1.24 15.03 5.64
C ARG A 183 -2.19 13.91 6.07
N LEU A 184 -2.72 13.11 5.14
CA LEU A 184 -3.63 12.00 5.49
C LEU A 184 -2.90 10.67 5.49
N LEU A 185 -2.14 10.37 4.43
CA LEU A 185 -1.41 9.10 4.29
C LEU A 185 -0.46 8.78 5.46
N PRO A 186 0.30 9.74 6.03
CA PRO A 186 1.25 9.44 7.10
C PRO A 186 0.61 9.29 8.49
N VAL A 187 -0.69 9.58 8.61
CA VAL A 187 -1.38 9.69 9.91
C VAL A 187 -2.20 8.44 10.15
N ASN A 188 -1.87 7.74 11.23
CA ASN A 188 -2.50 6.47 11.60
C ASN A 188 -4.01 6.66 11.80
N GLY A 189 -4.84 5.77 11.25
CA GLY A 189 -6.30 5.83 11.34
C GLY A 189 -6.99 6.80 10.36
N ALA A 190 -6.26 7.68 9.68
CA ALA A 190 -6.84 8.74 8.87
C ALA A 190 -7.50 8.23 7.57
N VAL A 191 -6.85 7.31 6.86
CA VAL A 191 -7.40 6.74 5.62
C VAL A 191 -8.41 5.64 5.94
N GLU A 192 -8.22 4.92 7.04
CA GLU A 192 -9.18 3.99 7.62
C GLU A 192 -10.50 4.71 7.93
N CYS A 193 -10.44 5.94 8.48
CA CYS A 193 -11.63 6.77 8.67
C CYS A 193 -12.35 7.07 7.35
N LEU A 194 -11.63 7.35 6.26
CA LEU A 194 -12.25 7.56 4.95
C LEU A 194 -12.94 6.29 4.45
N PHE A 195 -12.32 5.12 4.60
CA PHE A 195 -12.95 3.85 4.24
C PHE A 195 -14.20 3.59 5.08
N THR A 196 -14.15 3.85 6.38
CA THR A 196 -15.30 3.71 7.27
C THR A 196 -16.42 4.69 6.90
N MET A 197 -16.10 5.90 6.45
CA MET A 197 -17.06 6.87 5.89
C MET A 197 -17.71 6.41 4.56
N GLY A 198 -17.27 5.29 3.99
CA GLY A 198 -17.82 4.73 2.74
C GLY A 198 -17.04 5.14 1.48
N PHE A 199 -15.85 5.71 1.61
CA PHE A 199 -14.95 5.85 0.46
C PHE A 199 -14.39 4.48 0.07
N GLN A 200 -14.14 4.29 -1.22
CA GLN A 200 -13.68 3.04 -1.79
C GLN A 200 -12.51 3.30 -2.74
N GLU A 201 -11.49 2.46 -2.65
CA GLU A 201 -10.37 2.51 -3.59
C GLU A 201 -10.82 2.19 -5.02
N ARG A 202 -10.51 3.10 -5.95
CA ARG A 202 -10.76 2.98 -7.39
C ARG A 202 -9.69 3.75 -8.16
N GLY A 203 -8.62 3.09 -8.54
CA GLY A 203 -7.51 3.84 -9.09
C GLY A 203 -6.69 4.49 -7.98
N ASP A 204 -5.90 5.45 -8.44
CA ASP A 204 -5.30 6.53 -7.68
C ASP A 204 -6.36 7.46 -7.05
N GLN A 205 -7.56 6.96 -6.74
CA GLN A 205 -8.66 7.71 -6.15
C GLN A 205 -9.38 6.89 -5.08
N LEU A 206 -9.76 7.57 -4.00
CA LEU A 206 -10.79 7.14 -3.08
C LEU A 206 -12.11 7.76 -3.54
N VAL A 207 -13.08 6.92 -3.88
CA VAL A 207 -14.38 7.32 -4.40
C VAL A 207 -15.49 6.86 -3.46
N CYS A 208 -16.36 7.78 -3.01
CA CYS A 208 -17.56 7.47 -2.25
C CYS A 208 -18.76 7.35 -3.21
N PRO A 209 -19.30 6.15 -3.50
CA PRO A 209 -20.32 5.95 -4.54
C PRO A 209 -21.63 6.72 -4.30
N GLN A 210 -22.24 7.20 -5.38
CA GLN A 210 -23.58 7.79 -5.33
C GLN A 210 -24.62 6.75 -4.87
N GLY A 211 -25.50 7.13 -3.95
CA GLY A 211 -26.55 6.27 -3.39
C GLY A 211 -26.16 5.42 -2.16
N GLU A 212 -24.91 5.51 -1.67
CA GLU A 212 -24.50 4.93 -0.39
C GLU A 212 -25.17 5.62 0.81
N SER A 213 -25.41 4.85 1.88
CA SER A 213 -25.87 5.42 3.15
C SER A 213 -24.79 6.35 3.71
N LEU A 214 -25.20 7.54 4.15
CA LEU A 214 -24.30 8.49 4.82
C LEU A 214 -24.21 8.25 6.33
N GLU A 215 -24.80 7.16 6.84
CA GLU A 215 -24.85 6.86 8.27
C GLU A 215 -23.47 6.75 8.91
N ASN A 216 -22.53 6.01 8.31
CA ASN A 216 -21.17 5.92 8.87
C ASN A 216 -20.43 7.25 8.81
N MET A 217 -20.70 8.05 7.78
CA MET A 217 -20.14 9.38 7.63
C MET A 217 -20.65 10.34 8.70
N LEU A 218 -21.93 10.24 9.07
CA LEU A 218 -22.54 10.96 10.19
C LEU A 218 -21.98 10.49 11.54
N ILE A 219 -21.81 9.18 11.73
CA ILE A 219 -21.23 8.61 12.96
C ILE A 219 -19.81 9.13 13.19
N LEU A 220 -18.94 9.06 12.18
CA LEU A 220 -17.58 9.60 12.29
C LEU A 220 -17.56 11.11 12.41
N GLN A 221 -18.45 11.83 11.72
CA GLN A 221 -18.57 13.28 11.88
C GLN A 221 -18.90 13.65 13.33
N ASP A 222 -19.86 12.96 13.95
CA ASP A 222 -20.27 13.16 15.34
C ASP A 222 -19.14 12.86 16.33
N ALA A 223 -18.46 11.71 16.19
CA ALA A 223 -17.33 11.35 17.04
C ALA A 223 -16.15 12.32 16.91
N LEU A 224 -15.83 12.75 15.68
CA LEU A 224 -14.75 13.71 15.42
C LEU A 224 -15.09 15.10 15.99
N ASN A 225 -16.32 15.57 15.83
CA ASN A 225 -16.75 16.87 16.38
C ASN A 225 -16.77 16.88 17.91
N ASP A 226 -17.22 15.79 18.54
CA ASP A 226 -17.22 15.63 19.99
C ASP A 226 -15.80 15.69 20.56
N GLU A 227 -14.88 14.88 20.03
CA GLU A 227 -13.49 14.85 20.48
C GLU A 227 -12.76 16.18 20.25
N ARG A 228 -12.99 16.83 19.10
CA ARG A 228 -12.42 18.16 18.83
C ARG A 228 -12.93 19.19 19.82
N SER A 229 -14.22 19.18 20.14
CA SER A 229 -14.80 20.11 21.12
C SER A 229 -14.22 19.89 22.51
N HIS A 230 -14.03 18.62 22.91
CA HIS A 230 -13.38 18.26 24.16
C HIS A 230 -11.92 18.77 24.22
N ARG A 231 -11.15 18.61 23.14
CA ARG A 231 -9.75 19.09 23.06
C ARG A 231 -9.65 20.62 23.02
N SER A 232 -10.60 21.31 22.40
CA SER A 232 -10.68 22.78 22.40
C SER A 232 -11.08 23.33 23.77
N ALA A 233 -11.97 22.66 24.50
CA ALA A 233 -12.34 23.04 25.87
C ALA A 233 -11.18 22.84 26.86
N ALA A 234 -10.33 21.83 26.65
CA ALA A 234 -9.14 21.60 27.47
C ALA A 234 -7.99 22.61 27.23
N GLN A 235 -8.11 23.51 26.25
CA GLN A 235 -7.11 24.56 25.94
C GLN A 235 -7.46 25.95 26.51
N GLU A 236 -8.60 26.12 27.20
CA GLU A 236 -8.88 27.37 27.92
C GLU A 236 -8.09 27.43 29.24
N PRO A 237 -7.38 28.53 29.54
CA PRO A 237 -6.67 28.68 30.80
C PRO A 237 -7.66 28.94 31.95
N GLU A 238 -7.64 28.10 32.98
CA GLU A 238 -8.31 28.42 34.25
C GLU A 238 -7.80 29.75 34.84
N PRO A 239 -8.66 30.55 35.51
CA PRO A 239 -8.23 31.75 36.19
C PRO A 239 -7.41 31.40 37.44
N THR A 240 -6.12 31.72 37.40
CA THR A 240 -5.20 31.69 38.55
C THR A 240 -5.76 32.48 39.75
N PRO A 241 -5.74 31.92 40.97
CA PRO A 241 -5.53 32.69 42.18
C PRO A 241 -4.02 32.86 42.41
N THR A 242 -3.60 34.11 42.25
CA THR A 242 -2.56 34.86 42.97
C THR A 242 -1.36 34.10 43.57
N SER A 243 -0.20 34.48 43.04
CA SER A 243 1.18 34.40 43.55
C SER A 243 1.33 34.48 45.08
N THR A 244 2.41 34.04 45.72
CA THR A 244 3.80 34.54 45.60
C THR A 244 4.75 33.72 46.53
N PRO A 245 6.09 33.93 46.60
CA PRO A 245 7.07 32.96 46.09
C PRO A 245 8.22 32.65 47.08
N THR A 246 9.05 31.63 46.81
CA THR A 246 10.50 31.64 47.14
C THR A 246 11.16 30.48 46.39
N SER A 247 11.98 30.71 45.35
CA SER A 247 13.45 30.82 45.37
C SER A 247 14.09 29.73 46.24
N THR A 248 14.95 28.83 45.75
CA THR A 248 16.29 29.17 45.24
C THR A 248 16.89 28.02 44.40
N LEU A 249 17.39 28.39 43.22
CA LEU A 249 18.70 28.06 42.62
C LEU A 249 19.53 26.87 43.20
N ALA A 250 19.82 25.91 42.33
CA ALA A 250 21.11 25.20 42.23
C ALA A 250 22.22 26.19 41.76
N PRO A 251 23.54 25.89 41.64
CA PRO A 251 24.10 24.55 41.45
C PRO A 251 25.59 24.29 41.89
N VAL A 252 26.06 23.06 41.62
CA VAL A 252 27.42 22.63 41.19
C VAL A 252 28.64 22.86 42.11
N ASN A 253 29.29 21.76 42.54
CA ASN A 253 30.69 21.43 42.20
C ASN A 253 31.17 20.07 42.78
N GLN A 254 31.31 19.08 41.88
CA GLN A 254 32.54 18.34 41.53
C GLN A 254 33.42 17.62 42.62
N PRO A 255 34.33 16.70 42.22
CA PRO A 255 34.26 15.27 42.54
C PRO A 255 35.41 14.78 43.45
N GLN A 256 35.35 13.53 43.96
CA GLN A 256 36.58 12.76 44.18
C GLN A 256 36.39 11.24 44.35
N ASN A 257 37.22 10.55 43.58
CA ASN A 257 37.63 9.15 43.57
C ASN A 257 37.87 8.52 44.96
N ASN A 258 37.47 7.26 45.12
CA ASN A 258 38.28 6.23 45.80
C ASN A 258 37.76 4.82 45.46
N GLY A 259 38.65 3.96 44.97
CA GLY A 259 38.40 2.57 44.64
C GLY A 259 38.43 1.63 45.86
N PRO A 260 38.75 0.33 45.67
CA PRO A 260 37.75 -0.72 45.52
C PRO A 260 37.74 -1.69 46.72
N SER A 261 36.59 -2.31 47.00
CA SER A 261 36.57 -3.55 47.80
C SER A 261 35.50 -4.52 47.29
N CYS A 262 35.89 -5.79 47.29
CA CYS A 262 35.16 -6.94 46.79
C CYS A 262 34.28 -7.53 47.90
N GLY A 263 33.02 -7.84 47.60
CA GLY A 263 32.08 -8.52 48.50
C GLY A 263 30.96 -9.20 47.71
N GLN A 264 30.83 -10.50 47.93
CA GLN A 264 30.00 -11.55 47.31
C GLN A 264 28.45 -11.34 47.34
N PRO A 265 27.65 -12.23 46.71
CA PRO A 265 26.39 -11.90 46.04
C PRO A 265 25.19 -11.79 46.99
N THR A 266 24.41 -10.74 46.82
CA THR A 266 23.10 -10.59 47.47
C THR A 266 22.06 -11.42 46.71
N ILE A 267 21.67 -12.54 47.31
CA ILE A 267 20.38 -13.18 47.07
C ILE A 267 19.31 -12.16 47.44
N VAL A 268 18.57 -11.64 46.45
CA VAL A 268 17.30 -10.95 46.67
C VAL A 268 16.19 -11.90 46.24
N SER A 269 15.65 -12.61 47.21
CA SER A 269 14.34 -13.23 47.11
C SER A 269 13.35 -12.36 47.88
N SER A 270 12.45 -11.67 47.16
CA SER A 270 11.03 -11.58 47.54
C SER A 270 10.18 -11.03 46.39
N PRO A 271 8.92 -11.47 46.27
CA PRO A 271 8.22 -11.59 45.00
C PRO A 271 7.04 -10.63 44.83
N THR A 272 6.58 -10.56 43.57
CA THR A 272 5.29 -10.03 43.08
C THR A 272 5.06 -8.52 43.16
N ALA A 273 5.67 -7.79 42.21
CA ALA A 273 4.98 -6.63 41.65
C ALA A 273 3.75 -7.13 40.88
N TYR A 274 2.59 -6.53 41.10
CA TYR A 274 1.40 -6.82 40.28
C TYR A 274 1.73 -6.49 38.82
N PRO A 275 1.42 -7.37 37.85
CA PRO A 275 1.70 -7.09 36.45
C PRO A 275 0.96 -5.82 36.03
N SER A 276 1.67 -4.94 35.33
CA SER A 276 1.09 -3.75 34.70
C SER A 276 0.00 -4.15 33.69
N ASP A 277 -0.92 -3.25 33.36
CA ASP A 277 -2.00 -3.57 32.41
C ASP A 277 -1.43 -3.94 31.02
N LYS A 278 -0.34 -3.29 30.60
CA LYS A 278 0.40 -3.68 29.38
C LYS A 278 0.94 -5.11 29.43
N GLU A 279 1.50 -5.53 30.56
CA GLU A 279 1.97 -6.91 30.76
C GLU A 279 0.81 -7.91 30.75
N LYS A 280 -0.36 -7.53 31.29
CA LYS A 280 -1.56 -8.38 31.24
C LYS A 280 -2.05 -8.56 29.80
N ASP A 281 -2.18 -7.48 29.04
CA ASP A 281 -2.64 -7.54 27.64
C ASP A 281 -1.67 -8.35 26.77
N PHE A 282 -0.36 -8.12 26.96
CA PHE A 282 0.67 -8.91 26.29
C PHE A 282 0.55 -10.40 26.64
N LEU A 283 0.39 -10.70 27.93
CA LEU A 283 0.24 -12.06 28.42
C LEU A 283 -1.03 -12.74 27.89
N LEU A 284 -2.16 -12.04 27.81
CA LEU A 284 -3.40 -12.54 27.23
C LEU A 284 -3.22 -12.92 25.76
N ARG A 285 -2.52 -12.08 24.98
CA ARG A 285 -2.22 -12.36 23.58
C ARG A 285 -1.29 -13.57 23.42
N LEU A 286 -0.27 -13.71 24.29
CA LEU A 286 0.60 -14.90 24.33
C LEU A 286 -0.21 -16.18 24.61
N HIS A 287 -1.09 -16.16 25.62
CA HIS A 287 -1.90 -17.33 25.97
C HIS A 287 -2.88 -17.70 24.85
N SER A 288 -3.58 -16.72 24.29
CA SER A 288 -4.53 -16.96 23.20
C SER A 288 -3.83 -17.58 21.98
N SER A 289 -2.66 -17.05 21.60
CA SER A 289 -1.87 -17.57 20.49
C SER A 289 -1.36 -18.99 20.76
N LEU A 290 -0.91 -19.27 21.98
CA LEU A 290 -0.46 -20.60 22.37
C LEU A 290 -1.60 -21.62 22.38
N GLN A 291 -2.77 -21.27 22.91
CA GLN A 291 -3.95 -22.14 22.86
C GLN A 291 -4.37 -22.42 21.41
N HIS A 292 -4.30 -21.40 20.54
CA HIS A 292 -4.62 -21.53 19.13
C HIS A 292 -3.73 -22.56 18.42
N VAL A 293 -2.40 -22.52 18.63
CA VAL A 293 -1.50 -23.44 17.92
C VAL A 293 -1.67 -24.92 18.32
N LEU A 294 -2.29 -25.20 19.47
CA LEU A 294 -2.60 -26.57 19.88
C LEU A 294 -3.67 -27.21 18.99
N LEU A 295 -4.51 -26.42 18.31
CA LEU A 295 -5.47 -26.93 17.33
C LEU A 295 -4.78 -27.67 16.19
N TYR A 296 -3.54 -27.30 15.84
CA TYR A 296 -2.80 -27.97 14.79
C TYR A 296 -2.39 -29.40 15.16
N GLU A 297 -2.46 -29.79 16.43
CA GLU A 297 -2.07 -31.12 16.93
C GLU A 297 -3.24 -32.12 16.95
N ASP A 298 -4.46 -31.66 16.66
CA ASP A 298 -5.62 -32.52 16.46
C ASP A 298 -5.36 -33.49 15.28
N LYS A 299 -5.44 -34.79 15.55
CA LYS A 299 -5.11 -35.84 14.59
C LYS A 299 -6.12 -35.99 13.48
N ASP A 300 -7.40 -35.78 13.76
CA ASP A 300 -8.44 -35.85 12.75
C ASP A 300 -8.41 -34.61 11.86
N LEU A 301 -8.07 -33.45 12.44
CA LEU A 301 -7.83 -32.25 11.65
C LEU A 301 -6.59 -32.38 10.76
N GLN A 302 -5.48 -32.91 11.28
CA GLN A 302 -4.29 -33.22 10.47
C GLN A 302 -4.62 -34.19 9.34
N ARG A 303 -5.41 -35.24 9.60
CA ARG A 303 -5.85 -36.19 8.57
C ARG A 303 -6.65 -35.51 7.47
N ARG A 304 -7.66 -34.70 7.82
CA ARG A 304 -8.47 -33.94 6.87
C ARG A 304 -7.63 -32.98 6.02
N ALA A 305 -6.68 -32.27 6.65
CA ALA A 305 -5.77 -31.39 5.93
C ALA A 305 -4.90 -32.19 4.95
N ARG A 306 -4.34 -33.33 5.38
CA ARG A 306 -3.49 -34.20 4.56
C ARG A 306 -4.23 -34.75 3.34
N GLU A 307 -5.49 -35.11 3.47
CA GLU A 307 -6.34 -35.58 2.36
C GLU A 307 -6.55 -34.52 1.27
N MET A 308 -6.48 -33.23 1.62
CA MET A 308 -6.61 -32.14 0.65
C MET A 308 -5.28 -31.76 -0.04
N ILE A 309 -4.15 -32.20 0.50
CA ILE A 309 -2.82 -31.91 -0.04
C ILE A 309 -2.50 -32.96 -1.12
N PRO A 310 -2.12 -32.56 -2.36
CA PRO A 310 -1.71 -33.49 -3.41
C PRO A 310 -0.29 -34.02 -3.15
N LEU A 311 -0.10 -34.65 -2.00
CA LEU A 311 1.22 -34.91 -1.40
C LEU A 311 2.13 -35.72 -2.32
N ALA A 312 1.61 -36.78 -2.95
CA ALA A 312 2.41 -37.62 -3.85
C ALA A 312 3.01 -36.83 -5.03
N GLU A 313 2.27 -35.87 -5.57
CA GLU A 313 2.75 -35.02 -6.66
C GLU A 313 3.76 -33.98 -6.17
N LEU A 314 3.54 -33.42 -4.97
CA LEU A 314 4.48 -32.47 -4.36
C LEU A 314 5.79 -33.16 -3.98
N GLU A 315 5.73 -34.37 -3.42
CA GLU A 315 6.90 -35.20 -3.10
C GLU A 315 7.69 -35.55 -4.36
N ARG A 316 7.01 -35.93 -5.45
CA ARG A 316 7.66 -36.17 -6.76
C ARG A 316 8.43 -34.93 -7.25
N LYS A 317 7.79 -33.76 -7.25
CA LYS A 317 8.43 -32.49 -7.65
C LYS A 317 9.59 -32.12 -6.74
N ALA A 318 9.44 -32.32 -5.43
CA ALA A 318 10.47 -32.04 -4.44
C ALA A 318 11.70 -32.92 -4.63
N LYS A 319 11.49 -34.21 -4.94
CA LYS A 319 12.57 -35.15 -5.27
C LYS A 319 13.35 -34.72 -6.50
N GLU A 320 12.66 -34.38 -7.58
CA GLU A 320 13.28 -33.87 -8.81
C GLU A 320 14.05 -32.56 -8.58
N ALA A 321 13.52 -31.68 -7.73
CA ALA A 321 14.20 -30.45 -7.34
C ALA A 321 15.48 -30.74 -6.53
N SER A 322 15.41 -31.65 -5.56
CA SER A 322 16.57 -32.05 -4.74
C SER A 322 17.68 -32.69 -5.58
N GLU A 323 17.32 -33.53 -6.56
CA GLU A 323 18.28 -34.14 -7.49
C GLU A 323 19.01 -33.10 -8.33
N ARG A 324 18.31 -32.08 -8.84
CA ARG A 324 18.92 -30.96 -9.57
C ARG A 324 19.89 -30.15 -8.69
N THR A 325 19.52 -29.87 -7.43
CA THR A 325 20.38 -29.12 -6.49
C THR A 325 21.66 -29.88 -6.16
N LYS A 326 21.59 -31.21 -5.96
CA LYS A 326 22.76 -32.07 -5.72
C LYS A 326 23.74 -32.07 -6.89
N GLN A 327 23.24 -32.03 -8.12
CA GLN A 327 24.09 -31.93 -9.32
C GLN A 327 24.79 -30.56 -9.43
N GLY A 328 24.21 -29.51 -8.83
CA GLY A 328 24.76 -28.15 -8.79
C GLY A 328 25.78 -27.90 -7.66
N GLY A 329 26.08 -28.89 -6.81
CA GLY A 329 27.10 -28.79 -5.76
C GLY A 329 26.65 -28.17 -4.43
N ASP A 330 25.35 -27.89 -4.24
CA ASP A 330 24.83 -27.37 -2.97
C ASP A 330 24.37 -28.54 -2.05
N GLY A 331 25.26 -28.92 -1.12
CA GLY A 331 25.08 -30.09 -0.26
C GLY A 331 24.21 -29.87 0.99
N GLY A 332 23.60 -28.69 1.16
CA GLY A 332 22.88 -28.31 2.38
C GLY A 332 21.36 -28.57 2.38
N VAL A 333 20.75 -28.77 1.22
CA VAL A 333 19.29 -28.85 1.04
C VAL A 333 18.85 -30.27 0.71
N ASP A 334 17.87 -30.81 1.43
CA ASP A 334 17.33 -32.15 1.19
C ASP A 334 15.95 -32.13 0.49
N GLU A 335 15.43 -33.32 0.20
CA GLU A 335 14.10 -33.49 -0.42
C GLU A 335 12.98 -32.89 0.43
N ARG A 336 13.12 -32.92 1.76
CA ARG A 336 12.14 -32.40 2.69
C ARG A 336 12.10 -30.87 2.67
N ASP A 337 13.26 -30.23 2.54
CA ASP A 337 13.38 -28.79 2.35
C ASP A 337 12.76 -28.37 1.00
N CYS A 338 13.00 -29.12 -0.07
CA CYS A 338 12.35 -28.88 -1.36
C CYS A 338 10.81 -29.05 -1.28
N LEU A 339 10.32 -29.98 -0.47
CA LEU A 339 8.88 -30.19 -0.27
C LEU A 339 8.22 -28.95 0.37
N VAL A 340 8.90 -28.22 1.25
CA VAL A 340 8.38 -26.96 1.80
C VAL A 340 8.15 -25.93 0.68
N LEU A 341 9.08 -25.82 -0.27
CA LEU A 341 8.95 -24.92 -1.42
C LEU A 341 7.78 -25.30 -2.33
N GLU A 342 7.63 -26.60 -2.61
CA GLU A 342 6.50 -27.11 -3.41
C GLU A 342 5.15 -26.91 -2.69
N MET A 343 5.12 -27.06 -1.37
CA MET A 343 3.94 -26.77 -0.56
C MET A 343 3.58 -25.28 -0.59
N LEU A 344 4.55 -24.36 -0.46
CA LEU A 344 4.31 -22.92 -0.59
C LEU A 344 3.74 -22.59 -1.99
N ASN A 345 4.36 -23.14 -3.02
CA ASN A 345 3.95 -22.95 -4.41
C ASN A 345 2.52 -23.43 -4.68
N TRP A 346 2.17 -24.62 -4.19
CA TRP A 346 0.82 -25.19 -4.27
C TRP A 346 -0.19 -24.39 -3.45
N PHE A 347 0.18 -24.02 -2.21
CA PHE A 347 -0.72 -23.32 -1.31
C PHE A 347 -1.15 -21.98 -1.90
N LYS A 348 -0.19 -21.16 -2.34
CA LYS A 348 -0.47 -19.87 -2.99
C LYS A 348 -1.03 -20.00 -4.41
N GLY A 349 -0.57 -21.01 -5.15
CA GLY A 349 -0.88 -21.14 -6.58
C GLY A 349 -2.20 -21.81 -6.87
N THR A 350 -2.71 -22.65 -5.98
CA THR A 350 -3.81 -23.55 -6.29
C THR A 350 -4.80 -23.69 -5.14
N PHE A 351 -4.32 -23.81 -3.90
CA PHE A 351 -5.18 -24.17 -2.78
C PHE A 351 -5.92 -22.99 -2.15
N PHE A 352 -5.22 -21.90 -1.85
CA PHE A 352 -5.73 -20.80 -1.02
C PHE A 352 -5.75 -19.48 -1.79
N LYS A 353 -6.82 -18.69 -1.62
CA LYS A 353 -7.07 -17.46 -2.37
C LYS A 353 -7.02 -16.21 -1.50
N TRP A 354 -6.42 -15.14 -2.01
CA TRP A 354 -6.38 -13.87 -1.33
C TRP A 354 -7.73 -13.17 -1.48
N VAL A 355 -8.28 -12.68 -0.38
CA VAL A 355 -9.53 -11.91 -0.39
C VAL A 355 -9.26 -10.55 0.22
N ASP A 356 -9.15 -9.56 -0.66
CA ASP A 356 -9.24 -8.16 -0.22
C ASP A 356 -10.70 -7.81 0.09
N LYS A 357 -11.59 -8.05 -0.89
CA LYS A 357 -13.04 -7.86 -0.81
C LYS A 357 -13.72 -9.06 -1.49
N PRO A 358 -14.73 -9.69 -0.87
CA PRO A 358 -15.39 -10.85 -1.46
C PRO A 358 -16.19 -10.47 -2.72
N SER A 359 -16.23 -11.33 -3.73
CA SER A 359 -17.16 -11.17 -4.85
C SER A 359 -18.59 -11.51 -4.43
N CYS A 360 -19.61 -10.94 -5.09
CA CYS A 360 -21.00 -11.24 -4.76
C CYS A 360 -21.32 -12.71 -5.08
N PRO A 361 -21.77 -13.53 -4.11
CA PRO A 361 -22.06 -14.94 -4.34
C PRO A 361 -23.22 -15.17 -5.31
N SER A 362 -24.12 -14.19 -5.45
CA SER A 362 -25.31 -14.33 -6.30
C SER A 362 -25.09 -13.95 -7.77
N CYS A 363 -24.18 -13.03 -8.07
CA CYS A 363 -23.99 -12.52 -9.44
C CYS A 363 -22.54 -12.31 -9.87
N GLY A 364 -21.57 -12.64 -9.01
CA GLY A 364 -20.13 -12.50 -9.30
C GLY A 364 -19.62 -11.06 -9.38
N SER A 365 -20.50 -10.06 -9.26
CA SER A 365 -20.12 -8.64 -9.33
C SER A 365 -19.30 -8.22 -8.12
N LEU A 366 -18.59 -7.10 -8.27
CA LEU A 366 -17.84 -6.48 -7.17
C LEU A 366 -18.77 -6.11 -6.01
N THR A 367 -18.24 -6.22 -4.80
CA THR A 367 -18.90 -5.79 -3.57
C THR A 367 -18.09 -4.71 -2.89
N PHE A 368 -18.74 -4.01 -1.96
CA PHE A 368 -18.15 -2.87 -1.27
C PHE A 368 -18.43 -2.95 0.22
N ALA A 369 -17.45 -2.55 1.03
CA ALA A 369 -17.55 -2.63 2.48
C ALA A 369 -18.66 -1.70 3.00
N VAL A 370 -19.52 -2.26 3.85
CA VAL A 370 -20.59 -1.55 4.55
C VAL A 370 -20.18 -1.29 6.00
N GLY A 371 -19.34 -2.16 6.56
CA GLY A 371 -18.85 -2.09 7.94
C GLY A 371 -18.61 -3.47 8.53
N VAL A 372 -18.45 -3.53 9.84
CA VAL A 372 -18.32 -4.78 10.61
C VAL A 372 -19.65 -5.08 11.30
N VAL A 373 -20.08 -6.33 11.23
CA VAL A 373 -21.31 -6.84 11.87
C VAL A 373 -20.95 -7.95 12.85
N PRO A 374 -21.77 -8.18 13.89
CA PRO A 374 -21.53 -9.28 14.82
C PRO A 374 -21.60 -10.64 14.10
N PRO A 375 -20.78 -11.62 14.51
CA PRO A 375 -20.83 -12.98 13.99
C PRO A 375 -22.15 -13.66 14.35
N THR A 376 -22.64 -14.52 13.46
CA THR A 376 -23.76 -15.42 13.77
C THR A 376 -23.29 -16.53 14.72
N PRO A 377 -24.22 -17.24 15.40
CA PRO A 377 -23.84 -18.38 16.25
C PRO A 377 -23.02 -19.46 15.52
N GLU A 378 -23.31 -19.69 14.24
CA GLU A 378 -22.54 -20.61 13.41
C GLU A 378 -21.13 -20.08 13.10
N GLU A 379 -21.01 -18.78 12.82
CA GLU A 379 -19.70 -18.16 12.54
C GLU A 379 -18.82 -18.12 13.80
N MET A 380 -19.41 -17.85 14.97
CA MET A 380 -18.74 -17.90 16.27
C MET A 380 -18.19 -19.29 16.59
N LEU A 381 -18.91 -20.35 16.23
CA LEU A 381 -18.46 -21.73 16.41
C LEU A 381 -17.14 -22.01 15.69
N TRP A 382 -16.92 -21.33 14.55
CA TRP A 382 -15.68 -21.42 13.76
C TRP A 382 -14.65 -20.33 14.13
N GLY A 383 -14.83 -19.68 15.28
CA GLY A 383 -13.88 -18.71 15.82
C GLY A 383 -13.86 -17.37 15.09
N ALA A 384 -14.93 -16.99 14.39
CA ALA A 384 -15.03 -15.63 13.85
C ALA A 384 -15.30 -14.63 14.97
N GLY A 385 -14.33 -13.74 15.24
CA GLY A 385 -14.51 -12.63 16.19
C GLY A 385 -15.29 -11.47 15.57
N ASN A 386 -14.90 -11.10 14.34
CA ASN A 386 -15.49 -10.00 13.58
C ASN A 386 -15.94 -10.50 12.20
N VAL A 387 -17.02 -9.93 11.66
CA VAL A 387 -17.52 -10.26 10.32
C VAL A 387 -17.63 -8.99 9.50
N GLU A 388 -16.90 -8.94 8.40
CA GLU A 388 -16.98 -7.82 7.48
C GLU A 388 -18.24 -7.98 6.60
N SER A 389 -18.99 -6.90 6.45
CA SER A 389 -20.22 -6.87 5.66
C SER A 389 -19.97 -6.12 4.36
N TYR A 390 -20.36 -6.73 3.24
CA TYR A 390 -20.15 -6.18 1.91
C TYR A 390 -21.45 -6.14 1.11
N LYS A 391 -21.76 -5.02 0.44
CA LYS A 391 -22.97 -4.89 -0.39
C LYS A 391 -22.63 -4.95 -1.88
N CYS A 392 -23.42 -5.70 -2.63
CA CYS A 392 -23.34 -5.73 -4.08
C CYS A 392 -24.18 -4.59 -4.68
N LEU A 393 -23.57 -3.73 -5.51
CA LEU A 393 -24.31 -2.66 -6.19
C LEU A 393 -25.19 -3.16 -7.35
N ASN A 394 -24.90 -4.34 -7.89
CA ASN A 394 -25.67 -4.90 -9.00
C ASN A 394 -26.99 -5.53 -8.53
N CYS A 395 -26.95 -6.39 -7.51
CA CYS A 395 -28.14 -7.10 -7.02
C CYS A 395 -28.63 -6.66 -5.64
N GLY A 396 -27.96 -5.69 -5.00
CA GLY A 396 -28.32 -5.17 -3.68
C GLY A 396 -28.04 -6.11 -2.50
N LYS A 397 -27.69 -7.38 -2.75
CA LYS A 397 -27.47 -8.38 -1.70
C LYS A 397 -26.23 -8.08 -0.87
N VAL A 398 -26.33 -8.40 0.42
CA VAL A 398 -25.23 -8.33 1.38
C VAL A 398 -24.50 -9.67 1.41
N THR A 399 -23.18 -9.59 1.37
CA THR A 399 -22.21 -10.69 1.46
C THR A 399 -21.47 -10.53 2.77
N ARG A 400 -21.48 -11.57 3.60
CA ARG A 400 -20.73 -11.62 4.85
C ARG A 400 -19.35 -12.22 4.57
N PHE A 401 -18.33 -11.67 5.20
CA PHE A 401 -16.97 -12.19 5.18
C PHE A 401 -16.45 -12.38 6.61
N PRO A 402 -16.76 -13.53 7.23
CA PRO A 402 -16.32 -13.83 8.58
C PRO A 402 -14.81 -14.07 8.60
N ARG A 403 -14.10 -13.42 9.53
CA ARG A 403 -12.67 -13.64 9.76
C ARG A 403 -12.48 -14.88 10.64
N TYR A 404 -12.60 -16.06 10.03
CA TYR A 404 -12.53 -17.33 10.73
C TYR A 404 -11.13 -17.59 11.28
N ASN A 405 -11.06 -17.94 12.57
CA ASN A 405 -9.81 -18.34 13.19
C ASN A 405 -9.66 -19.88 13.29
N HIS A 406 -10.73 -20.66 13.18
CA HIS A 406 -10.62 -22.11 13.27
C HIS A 406 -10.10 -22.74 11.96
N PRO A 407 -8.93 -23.41 11.95
CA PRO A 407 -8.28 -23.85 10.71
C PRO A 407 -9.06 -24.92 9.94
N ALA A 408 -9.91 -25.71 10.60
CA ALA A 408 -10.82 -26.63 9.89
C ALA A 408 -11.78 -25.90 8.94
N LYS A 409 -12.25 -24.70 9.32
CA LYS A 409 -13.11 -23.91 8.44
C LYS A 409 -12.34 -23.32 7.27
N LEU A 410 -11.06 -22.99 7.49
CA LEU A 410 -10.19 -22.46 6.45
C LEU A 410 -9.85 -23.49 5.37
N LEU A 411 -9.82 -24.79 5.70
CA LEU A 411 -9.73 -25.87 4.70
C LEU A 411 -10.93 -25.90 3.75
N GLU A 412 -12.10 -25.45 4.22
CA GLU A 412 -13.33 -25.34 3.43
C GLU A 412 -13.40 -24.03 2.65
N THR A 413 -13.19 -22.89 3.31
CA THR A 413 -13.31 -21.57 2.68
C THR A 413 -12.18 -21.27 1.71
N ARG A 414 -10.99 -21.84 1.94
CA ARG A 414 -9.79 -21.74 1.09
C ARG A 414 -9.44 -20.31 0.70
N SER A 415 -9.73 -19.37 1.58
CA SER A 415 -9.60 -17.96 1.27
C SER A 415 -9.50 -17.10 2.52
N GLY A 416 -8.86 -15.95 2.40
CA GLY A 416 -8.64 -15.02 3.50
C GLY A 416 -7.47 -14.05 3.27
N ARG A 417 -6.94 -13.50 4.36
CA ARG A 417 -5.75 -12.62 4.38
C ARG A 417 -4.62 -13.29 5.16
N CYS A 418 -3.55 -12.56 5.49
CA CYS A 418 -2.36 -13.18 6.08
C CYS A 418 -2.63 -14.05 7.32
N GLY A 419 -3.57 -13.63 8.17
CA GLY A 419 -4.08 -14.42 9.31
C GLY A 419 -4.52 -15.83 8.90
N GLU A 420 -5.52 -15.91 8.03
CA GLU A 420 -6.09 -17.18 7.56
C GLU A 420 -5.07 -18.01 6.75
N TRP A 421 -4.26 -17.34 5.94
CA TRP A 421 -3.23 -17.97 5.12
C TRP A 421 -2.16 -18.66 5.98
N ALA A 422 -1.58 -17.96 6.94
CA ALA A 422 -0.57 -18.53 7.84
C ALA A 422 -1.17 -19.61 8.75
N ASN A 423 -2.40 -19.41 9.23
CA ASN A 423 -3.10 -20.36 10.09
C ASN A 423 -3.33 -21.70 9.37
N CYS A 424 -3.93 -21.66 8.17
CA CYS A 424 -4.19 -22.87 7.38
C CYS A 424 -2.89 -23.51 6.86
N PHE A 425 -1.90 -22.71 6.46
CA PHE A 425 -0.62 -23.24 6.00
C PHE A 425 0.17 -23.94 7.13
N THR A 426 0.20 -23.37 8.35
CA THR A 426 0.83 -24.04 9.50
C THR A 426 0.17 -25.39 9.79
N LEU A 427 -1.17 -25.48 9.73
CA LEU A 427 -1.87 -26.76 9.83
C LEU A 427 -1.40 -27.75 8.74
N CYS A 428 -1.28 -27.31 7.49
CA CYS A 428 -0.81 -28.15 6.39
C CYS A 428 0.61 -28.68 6.65
N CYS A 429 1.52 -27.83 7.13
CA CYS A 429 2.87 -28.25 7.51
C CYS A 429 2.84 -29.33 8.60
N ARG A 430 2.03 -29.14 9.65
CA ARG A 430 1.86 -30.12 10.73
C ARG A 430 1.25 -31.43 10.23
N ALA A 431 0.27 -31.38 9.33
CA ALA A 431 -0.37 -32.54 8.71
C ALA A 431 0.55 -33.37 7.81
N VAL A 432 1.50 -32.72 7.13
CA VAL A 432 2.54 -33.41 6.35
C VAL A 432 3.60 -34.05 7.26
N GLY A 433 3.77 -33.53 8.47
CA GLY A 433 4.68 -34.06 9.49
C GLY A 433 5.92 -33.18 9.73
N PHE A 434 5.89 -31.92 9.31
CA PHE A 434 6.94 -30.95 9.62
C PHE A 434 6.80 -30.44 11.06
N GLU A 435 7.93 -30.23 11.74
CA GLU A 435 7.94 -29.38 12.93
C GLU A 435 7.72 -27.94 12.47
N ALA A 436 6.64 -27.30 12.91
CA ALA A 436 6.24 -25.98 12.46
C ALA A 436 5.87 -25.08 13.64
N ARG A 437 6.21 -23.79 13.51
CA ARG A 437 5.80 -22.72 14.43
C ARG A 437 4.89 -21.75 13.69
N HIS A 438 3.86 -21.26 14.37
CA HIS A 438 3.12 -20.07 13.93
C HIS A 438 3.83 -18.85 14.49
N ILE A 439 4.12 -17.87 13.63
CA ILE A 439 4.89 -16.68 13.99
C ILE A 439 3.95 -15.49 14.02
N LEU A 440 3.99 -14.75 15.12
CA LEU A 440 3.21 -13.53 15.33
C LEU A 440 4.14 -12.33 15.43
N ASP A 441 4.02 -11.42 14.48
CA ASP A 441 4.63 -10.10 14.51
C ASP A 441 3.62 -9.09 15.06
N TRP A 442 4.03 -8.36 16.11
CA TRP A 442 3.21 -7.36 16.78
C TRP A 442 2.79 -6.20 15.85
N THR A 443 3.47 -6.05 14.72
CA THR A 443 3.18 -5.02 13.69
C THR A 443 2.20 -5.52 12.62
N ASP A 444 1.26 -6.36 13.03
CA ASP A 444 0.13 -6.87 12.25
C ASP A 444 0.54 -7.70 11.02
N HIS A 445 1.34 -8.74 11.26
CA HIS A 445 1.60 -9.79 10.26
C HIS A 445 1.84 -11.14 10.94
N VAL A 446 1.60 -12.22 10.20
CA VAL A 446 1.82 -13.59 10.69
C VAL A 446 2.35 -14.47 9.57
N TRP A 447 3.16 -15.47 9.94
CA TRP A 447 3.72 -16.45 9.01
C TRP A 447 4.07 -17.75 9.72
N THR A 448 4.84 -18.63 9.09
CA THR A 448 5.21 -19.95 9.60
C THR A 448 6.73 -20.10 9.65
N GLU A 449 7.27 -20.80 10.65
CA GLU A 449 8.62 -21.38 10.56
C GLU A 449 8.53 -22.90 10.44
N VAL A 450 9.41 -23.50 9.66
CA VAL A 450 9.54 -24.96 9.53
C VAL A 450 10.95 -25.39 9.87
N TYR A 451 11.13 -26.42 10.71
CA TYR A 451 12.46 -26.90 11.06
C TYR A 451 13.05 -27.77 9.94
N SER A 452 14.19 -27.36 9.39
CA SER A 452 14.97 -28.17 8.47
C SER A 452 15.90 -29.11 9.24
N VAL A 453 15.73 -30.41 9.03
CA VAL A 453 16.60 -31.43 9.65
C VAL A 453 17.98 -31.43 8.99
N ALA A 454 18.04 -31.28 7.65
CA ALA A 454 19.28 -31.21 6.90
C ALA A 454 20.14 -30.01 7.30
N GLN A 455 19.52 -28.82 7.36
CA GLN A 455 20.21 -27.56 7.71
C GLN A 455 20.32 -27.34 9.22
N LYS A 456 19.63 -28.16 10.03
CA LYS A 456 19.64 -28.12 11.50
C LYS A 456 19.21 -26.76 12.09
N ARG A 457 18.29 -26.06 11.42
CA ARG A 457 17.78 -24.73 11.81
C ARG A 457 16.32 -24.52 11.38
N TRP A 458 15.69 -23.51 11.93
CA TRP A 458 14.36 -23.06 11.49
C TRP A 458 14.45 -22.24 10.21
N LEU A 459 13.55 -22.51 9.28
CA LEU A 459 13.39 -21.80 8.03
C LEU A 459 12.13 -20.92 8.12
N HIS A 460 12.30 -19.63 7.85
CA HIS A 460 11.18 -18.72 7.64
C HIS A 460 10.35 -19.17 6.42
N CYS A 461 9.03 -19.21 6.55
CA CYS A 461 8.09 -19.57 5.49
C CYS A 461 6.88 -18.63 5.52
N ASP A 462 6.74 -17.77 4.50
CA ASP A 462 5.58 -16.90 4.32
C ASP A 462 4.74 -17.40 3.14
N SER A 463 3.60 -18.02 3.47
CA SER A 463 2.68 -18.57 2.47
C SER A 463 1.99 -17.48 1.64
N CYS A 464 1.79 -16.28 2.20
CA CYS A 464 1.18 -15.16 1.50
C CYS A 464 2.10 -14.61 0.42
N GLU A 465 3.41 -14.65 0.66
CA GLU A 465 4.40 -14.12 -0.26
C GLU A 465 5.05 -15.21 -1.13
N ASN A 466 4.78 -16.49 -0.84
CA ASN A 466 5.49 -17.64 -1.41
C ASN A 466 7.01 -17.47 -1.25
N ALA A 467 7.41 -17.12 -0.03
CA ALA A 467 8.78 -16.86 0.35
C ALA A 467 9.25 -17.91 1.37
N CYS A 468 10.45 -18.43 1.16
CA CYS A 468 11.11 -19.35 2.08
C CYS A 468 12.52 -18.85 2.33
N ASP A 469 12.96 -18.91 3.59
CA ASP A 469 14.30 -18.55 4.05
C ASP A 469 14.76 -17.13 3.66
N LYS A 470 13.84 -16.17 3.83
CA LYS A 470 13.99 -14.74 3.54
C LYS A 470 13.54 -13.89 4.73
N PRO A 471 14.14 -14.06 5.92
CA PRO A 471 13.65 -13.42 7.13
C PRO A 471 13.76 -11.90 7.11
N LEU A 472 14.63 -11.29 6.30
CA LEU A 472 14.73 -9.83 6.19
C LEU A 472 13.72 -9.24 5.19
N LEU A 473 12.84 -10.06 4.60
CA LEU A 473 11.77 -9.61 3.70
C LEU A 473 10.94 -8.46 4.30
N TYR A 474 10.68 -8.51 5.61
CA TYR A 474 9.80 -7.56 6.28
C TYR A 474 10.50 -6.23 6.58
N GLU A 475 11.65 -6.26 7.26
CA GLU A 475 12.39 -5.05 7.61
C GLU A 475 13.09 -4.45 6.40
N ALA A 476 13.78 -5.28 5.60
CA ALA A 476 14.55 -4.81 4.47
C ALA A 476 13.73 -4.73 3.19
N GLY A 477 12.83 -5.68 2.90
CA GLY A 477 11.97 -5.62 1.72
C GLY A 477 10.86 -4.60 1.87
N TRP A 478 10.02 -4.75 2.90
CA TRP A 478 8.85 -3.90 3.09
C TRP A 478 9.13 -2.63 3.90
N GLY A 479 10.28 -2.49 4.53
CA GLY A 479 10.58 -1.32 5.37
C GLY A 479 9.79 -1.30 6.69
N LYS A 480 9.27 -2.45 7.15
CA LYS A 480 8.55 -2.52 8.43
C LYS A 480 9.46 -2.13 9.60
N ARG A 481 8.91 -1.36 10.53
CA ARG A 481 9.55 -1.06 11.82
C ARG A 481 9.16 -2.13 12.84
N LEU A 482 9.97 -3.17 12.96
CA LEU A 482 9.68 -4.33 13.80
C LEU A 482 9.86 -4.03 15.30
N SER A 483 9.16 -4.78 16.16
CA SER A 483 9.26 -4.70 17.62
C SER A 483 9.33 -6.08 18.28
N TYR A 484 8.23 -6.81 18.33
CA TYR A 484 8.14 -8.15 18.91
C TYR A 484 7.68 -9.16 17.87
N ILE A 485 8.45 -10.23 17.69
CA ILE A 485 8.07 -11.37 16.84
C ILE A 485 8.22 -12.64 17.68
N ILE A 486 7.08 -13.26 18.00
CA ILE A 486 7.01 -14.41 18.89
C ILE A 486 6.58 -15.64 18.11
N ALA A 487 7.33 -16.73 18.28
CA ALA A 487 7.05 -18.02 17.69
C ALA A 487 6.29 -18.92 18.67
N PHE A 488 5.24 -19.57 18.17
CA PHE A 488 4.39 -20.50 18.93
C PHE A 488 4.39 -21.88 18.28
N SER A 489 4.61 -22.92 19.07
CA SER A 489 4.43 -24.32 18.70
C SER A 489 3.84 -25.09 19.87
N HIS A 490 3.48 -26.36 19.67
CA HIS A 490 3.01 -27.21 20.76
C HIS A 490 4.09 -27.52 21.83
N GLU A 491 5.37 -27.21 21.59
CA GLU A 491 6.48 -27.50 22.52
C GLU A 491 7.20 -26.25 23.06
N GLN A 492 7.08 -25.10 22.39
CA GLN A 492 7.90 -23.91 22.69
C GLN A 492 7.16 -22.62 22.36
N VAL A 493 7.39 -21.60 23.19
CA VAL A 493 7.10 -20.19 22.89
C VAL A 493 8.40 -19.39 23.01
N LEU A 494 8.88 -18.84 21.89
CA LEU A 494 10.19 -18.19 21.83
C LEU A 494 10.09 -16.81 21.18
N ASP A 495 10.89 -15.87 21.69
CA ASP A 495 11.15 -14.62 20.99
C ASP A 495 12.14 -14.90 19.84
N VAL A 496 11.69 -14.69 18.61
CA VAL A 496 12.47 -14.90 17.38
C VAL A 496 12.74 -13.59 16.64
N THR A 497 12.46 -12.44 17.26
CA THR A 497 12.57 -11.09 16.67
C THR A 497 13.89 -10.88 15.94
N TRP A 498 15.00 -11.28 16.56
CA TRP A 498 16.35 -11.04 16.07
C TRP A 498 16.67 -11.77 14.76
N ARG A 499 15.93 -12.84 14.42
CA ARG A 499 16.04 -13.52 13.13
C ARG A 499 15.64 -12.63 11.96
N TYR A 500 14.67 -11.75 12.19
CA TYR A 500 13.95 -10.96 11.19
C TYR A 500 14.44 -9.50 11.10
N SER A 501 15.47 -9.15 11.86
CA SER A 501 16.03 -7.80 11.89
C SER A 501 17.53 -7.81 11.64
N ALA A 502 18.00 -6.92 10.76
CA ALA A 502 19.38 -6.50 10.63
C ALA A 502 19.66 -5.20 11.40
N LYS A 503 18.62 -4.53 11.92
CA LYS A 503 18.67 -3.26 12.64
C LYS A 503 18.30 -3.41 14.11
N HIS A 504 19.03 -4.27 14.83
CA HIS A 504 18.72 -4.62 16.22
C HIS A 504 18.59 -3.41 17.16
N GLU A 505 19.39 -2.37 16.97
CA GLU A 505 19.31 -1.14 17.77
C GLU A 505 18.02 -0.34 17.56
N GLU A 506 17.46 -0.36 16.35
CA GLU A 506 16.15 0.26 16.08
C GLU A 506 15.02 -0.55 16.74
N VAL A 507 15.10 -1.88 16.61
CA VAL A 507 14.14 -2.81 17.24
C VAL A 507 14.15 -2.69 18.76
N LYS A 508 15.33 -2.62 19.40
CA LYS A 508 15.45 -2.41 20.85
C LYS A 508 14.72 -1.15 21.32
N LYS A 509 14.77 -0.05 20.54
CA LYS A 509 14.07 1.20 20.86
C LYS A 509 12.56 1.07 20.68
N ALA A 510 12.10 0.25 19.72
CA ALA A 510 10.68 0.00 19.48
C ALA A 510 10.04 -0.96 20.49
N ARG A 511 10.84 -1.69 21.28
CA ARG A 511 10.38 -2.66 22.28
C ARG A 511 10.13 -2.00 23.63
N ASN A 512 8.99 -1.33 23.74
CA ASN A 512 8.60 -0.53 24.91
C ASN A 512 7.27 -0.94 25.57
N LEU A 513 6.70 -2.08 25.18
CA LEU A 513 5.41 -2.57 25.73
C LEU A 513 5.59 -3.25 27.09
N VAL A 514 6.64 -4.06 27.23
CA VAL A 514 6.98 -4.82 28.45
C VAL A 514 8.49 -4.80 28.67
N SER A 515 8.95 -5.04 29.90
CA SER A 515 10.38 -5.14 30.17
C SER A 515 10.98 -6.43 29.58
N GLU A 516 12.22 -6.37 29.07
CA GLU A 516 12.90 -7.54 28.50
C GLU A 516 13.08 -8.66 29.54
N ALA A 517 13.36 -8.32 30.80
CA ALA A 517 13.48 -9.28 31.88
C ALA A 517 12.17 -10.04 32.11
N TRP A 518 11.04 -9.33 32.17
CA TRP A 518 9.71 -9.93 32.31
C TRP A 518 9.36 -10.80 31.10
N LEU A 519 9.67 -10.35 29.89
CA LEU A 519 9.38 -11.10 28.67
C LEU A 519 10.14 -12.43 28.66
N VAL A 520 11.46 -12.40 28.91
CA VAL A 520 12.29 -13.60 28.95
C VAL A 520 11.80 -14.57 30.04
N GLU A 521 11.53 -14.09 31.24
CA GLU A 521 11.01 -14.93 32.33
C GLU A 521 9.67 -15.56 31.98
N THR A 522 8.75 -14.78 31.41
CA THR A 522 7.41 -15.22 31.03
C THR A 522 7.46 -16.29 29.94
N LEU A 523 8.23 -16.06 28.86
CA LEU A 523 8.36 -17.02 27.76
C LEU A 523 9.04 -18.31 28.22
N ASN A 524 10.07 -18.21 29.07
CA ASN A 524 10.72 -19.39 29.65
C ASN A 524 9.76 -20.20 30.51
N ARG A 525 8.97 -19.54 31.38
CA ARG A 525 7.97 -20.21 32.22
C ARG A 525 6.92 -20.93 31.37
N MET A 526 6.34 -20.24 30.37
CA MET A 526 5.35 -20.83 29.47
C MET A 526 5.91 -22.04 28.69
N THR A 527 7.15 -21.92 28.22
CA THR A 527 7.85 -23.01 27.52
C THR A 527 8.09 -24.21 28.44
N LEU A 528 8.62 -23.99 29.65
CA LEU A 528 8.86 -25.07 30.62
C LEU A 528 7.55 -25.81 30.99
N GLU A 529 6.46 -25.07 31.17
CA GLU A 529 5.16 -25.65 31.46
C GLU A 529 4.67 -26.55 30.31
N HIS A 530 4.83 -26.13 29.06
CA HIS A 530 4.44 -26.94 27.89
C HIS A 530 5.36 -28.15 27.68
N GLN A 531 6.62 -28.06 28.09
CA GLN A 531 7.59 -29.16 27.99
C GLN A 531 7.53 -30.17 29.15
N ARG A 532 6.68 -29.93 30.16
CA ARG A 532 6.64 -30.76 31.39
C ARG A 532 6.40 -32.24 31.12
N ASN A 533 5.63 -32.55 30.08
CA ASN A 533 5.25 -33.91 29.70
C ASN A 533 6.14 -34.51 28.60
N LEU A 534 7.14 -33.78 28.09
CA LEU A 534 8.06 -34.31 27.09
C LEU A 534 9.05 -35.29 27.71
N SER A 535 9.64 -36.15 26.88
CA SER A 535 10.76 -36.99 27.31
C SER A 535 12.02 -36.16 27.56
N GLU A 536 12.90 -36.64 28.43
CA GLU A 536 14.19 -35.98 28.69
C GLU A 536 15.03 -35.85 27.42
N ALA A 537 15.03 -36.90 26.57
CA ALA A 537 15.70 -36.87 25.27
C ALA A 537 15.17 -35.76 24.36
N ARG A 538 13.84 -35.56 24.29
CA ARG A 538 13.25 -34.49 23.48
C ARG A 538 13.59 -33.11 24.04
N ARG A 539 13.50 -32.91 25.36
CA ARG A 539 13.91 -31.65 26.01
C ARG A 539 15.37 -31.30 25.71
N LYS A 540 16.27 -32.28 25.75
CA LYS A 540 17.69 -32.08 25.40
C LYS A 540 17.86 -31.61 23.95
N VAL A 541 17.17 -32.25 23.00
CA VAL A 541 17.19 -31.83 21.58
C VAL A 541 16.67 -30.41 21.41
N LEU A 542 15.57 -30.04 22.09
CA LEU A 542 15.00 -28.69 22.01
C LEU A 542 15.96 -27.64 22.59
N ALA A 543 16.60 -27.93 23.72
CA ALA A 543 17.60 -27.05 24.33
C ALA A 543 18.83 -26.85 23.41
N GLU A 544 19.36 -27.93 22.82
CA GLU A 544 20.48 -27.85 21.87
C GLU A 544 20.14 -27.00 20.63
N ARG A 545 18.91 -27.11 20.12
CA ARG A 545 18.42 -26.28 19.01
C ARG A 545 18.28 -24.81 19.43
N GLN A 546 17.74 -24.55 20.61
CA GLN A 546 17.57 -23.18 21.12
C GLN A 546 18.91 -22.48 21.30
N VAL A 547 19.96 -23.16 21.75
CA VAL A 547 21.32 -22.59 21.82
C VAL A 547 21.80 -22.15 20.43
N LYS A 548 21.56 -22.94 19.38
CA LYS A 548 21.92 -22.56 18.01
C LYS A 548 21.15 -21.34 17.51
N GLU A 549 19.85 -21.25 17.84
CA GLU A 549 19.04 -20.07 17.51
C GLU A 549 19.56 -18.83 18.24
N LEU A 550 19.93 -18.93 19.51
CA LEU A 550 20.51 -17.80 20.25
C LEU A 550 21.81 -17.31 19.60
N VAL A 551 22.69 -18.22 19.15
CA VAL A 551 23.91 -17.84 18.40
C VAL A 551 23.56 -17.13 17.09
N GLU A 552 22.55 -17.61 16.37
CA GLU A 552 22.02 -16.93 15.17
C GLU A 552 21.57 -15.49 15.52
N PHE A 553 20.86 -15.31 16.63
CA PHE A 553 20.31 -14.02 17.06
C PHE A 553 21.37 -13.00 17.45
N PHE A 554 22.55 -13.43 17.91
CA PHE A 554 23.69 -12.54 18.16
C PHE A 554 24.40 -12.08 16.89
N THR A 555 24.07 -12.67 15.73
CA THR A 555 24.71 -12.35 14.46
C THR A 555 23.83 -11.40 13.64
N ILE A 556 24.30 -10.17 13.44
CA ILE A 556 23.61 -9.21 12.55
C ILE A 556 23.75 -9.70 11.11
N LYS A 557 22.61 -9.99 10.47
CA LYS A 557 22.56 -10.49 9.10
C LYS A 557 22.77 -9.38 8.08
N SER A 558 23.41 -9.70 6.96
CA SER A 558 23.42 -8.85 5.77
C SER A 558 22.17 -9.07 4.94
N VAL A 559 21.61 -7.99 4.39
CA VAL A 559 20.43 -8.05 3.52
C VAL A 559 20.80 -8.70 2.19
N ARG A 560 20.08 -9.77 1.81
CA ARG A 560 20.24 -10.37 0.48
C ARG A 560 19.36 -9.66 -0.54
N HIS A 561 19.80 -9.65 -1.80
CA HIS A 561 19.06 -8.98 -2.88
C HIS A 561 17.65 -9.55 -3.07
N ASP A 562 17.47 -10.86 -2.91
CA ASP A 562 16.19 -11.55 -3.05
C ASP A 562 15.21 -11.32 -1.87
N GLU A 563 15.63 -10.57 -0.84
CA GLU A 563 14.82 -10.10 0.29
C GLU A 563 14.37 -8.64 0.14
N LEU A 564 14.87 -7.91 -0.87
CA LEU A 564 14.54 -6.49 -1.10
C LEU A 564 13.17 -6.28 -1.78
N GLN A 565 12.42 -7.35 -2.00
CA GLN A 565 11.12 -7.30 -2.65
C GLN A 565 10.09 -6.58 -1.75
N GLY A 566 9.40 -5.58 -2.32
CA GLY A 566 8.24 -4.96 -1.68
C GLY A 566 7.04 -5.92 -1.62
N ARG A 567 6.08 -5.63 -0.75
CA ARG A 567 4.94 -6.52 -0.51
C ARG A 567 4.12 -6.74 -1.78
N VAL A 568 3.72 -7.99 -2.03
CA VAL A 568 2.87 -8.35 -3.18
C VAL A 568 1.43 -8.71 -2.80
N SER A 569 1.14 -8.95 -1.52
CA SER A 569 -0.22 -9.18 -1.01
C SER A 569 -0.88 -7.90 -0.48
N GLY A 570 -2.22 -7.84 -0.54
CA GLY A 570 -3.00 -6.68 -0.11
C GLY A 570 -3.20 -5.62 -1.19
N SER A 571 -4.15 -4.70 -0.95
CA SER A 571 -4.46 -3.63 -1.91
C SER A 571 -3.27 -2.67 -2.09
N LEU A 572 -3.23 -1.95 -3.22
CA LEU A 572 -2.13 -1.02 -3.51
C LEU A 572 -2.12 0.16 -2.55
N ALA A 573 -3.28 0.78 -2.29
CA ALA A 573 -3.40 1.84 -1.29
C ALA A 573 -2.94 1.38 0.10
N TRP A 574 -3.31 0.16 0.49
CA TRP A 574 -2.93 -0.40 1.78
C TRP A 574 -1.42 -0.64 1.90
N ARG A 575 -0.77 -1.14 0.85
CA ARG A 575 0.70 -1.27 0.83
C ARG A 575 1.41 0.09 0.81
N LEU A 576 0.88 1.07 0.09
CA LEU A 576 1.42 2.44 0.03
C LEU A 576 1.35 3.13 1.40
N LEU A 577 0.21 3.00 2.10
CA LEU A 577 0.01 3.51 3.46
C LEU A 577 1.10 3.04 4.43
N ARG A 578 1.44 1.75 4.33
CA ARG A 578 2.41 1.11 5.22
C ARG A 578 3.86 1.31 4.77
N GLY A 579 4.09 1.99 3.62
CA GLY A 579 5.42 2.13 3.02
C GLY A 579 6.00 0.82 2.50
N GLU A 580 5.16 -0.23 2.35
CA GLU A 580 5.58 -1.59 2.01
C GLU A 580 5.72 -1.81 0.48
N THR A 581 5.35 -0.80 -0.31
CA THR A 581 5.67 -0.71 -1.73
C THR A 581 7.08 -0.16 -1.90
N LYS A 582 8.08 -1.02 -2.00
CA LYS A 582 9.31 -0.56 -2.65
C LYS A 582 9.02 -0.34 -4.13
N GLN A 583 9.19 0.90 -4.60
CA GLN A 583 9.70 1.08 -5.96
C GLN A 583 10.93 0.16 -6.02
N GLN A 584 10.96 -0.80 -6.94
CA GLN A 584 12.25 -1.35 -7.35
C GLN A 584 13.09 -0.11 -7.60
N ALA A 585 14.09 0.15 -6.74
CA ALA A 585 15.02 1.22 -6.98
C ALA A 585 15.57 0.92 -8.36
N ASP A 586 15.15 1.71 -9.34
CA ASP A 586 15.41 1.54 -10.77
C ASP A 586 16.91 1.72 -11.10
N GLU A 587 17.78 1.62 -10.10
CA GLU A 587 19.18 2.02 -10.13
C GLU A 587 20.05 1.15 -9.20
N GLN A 588 19.76 -0.14 -9.05
CA GLN A 588 20.84 -1.07 -8.70
C GLN A 588 21.68 -1.28 -9.95
N LYS A 589 22.85 -0.62 -10.02
CA LYS A 589 23.86 -0.65 -11.12
C LYS A 589 23.62 -1.78 -12.13
N HIS A 590 22.69 -1.56 -13.06
CA HIS A 590 22.49 -2.47 -14.16
C HIS A 590 23.71 -2.33 -15.04
N GLU A 591 24.52 -3.39 -15.14
CA GLU A 591 25.62 -3.40 -16.10
C GLU A 591 25.04 -3.60 -17.50
N PRO A 592 25.17 -2.61 -18.41
CA PRO A 592 24.59 -2.69 -19.74
C PRO A 592 25.10 -3.93 -20.48
N TYR A 593 24.19 -4.79 -20.94
CA TYR A 593 24.57 -5.93 -21.77
C TYR A 593 24.46 -5.55 -23.25
N ILE A 594 25.59 -5.55 -23.95
CA ILE A 594 25.70 -5.27 -25.38
C ILE A 594 26.14 -6.55 -26.08
N TYR A 595 25.35 -7.02 -27.05
CA TYR A 595 25.66 -8.22 -27.81
C TYR A 595 26.73 -7.92 -28.85
N LYS A 596 27.83 -8.67 -28.79
CA LYS A 596 28.87 -8.68 -29.84
C LYS A 596 28.81 -10.00 -30.60
N PRO A 597 28.93 -10.01 -31.93
CA PRO A 597 28.86 -11.23 -32.73
C PRO A 597 29.96 -12.22 -32.34
N THR A 598 29.65 -13.51 -32.36
CA THR A 598 30.65 -14.58 -32.15
C THR A 598 31.38 -14.90 -33.45
N ASP A 599 32.52 -15.60 -33.38
CA ASP A 599 33.29 -15.99 -34.59
C ASP A 599 32.44 -16.80 -35.59
N GLU A 600 31.56 -17.66 -35.09
CA GLU A 600 30.65 -18.45 -35.95
C GLU A 600 29.58 -17.55 -36.59
N GLU A 601 29.00 -16.60 -35.85
CA GLU A 601 28.02 -15.63 -36.39
C GLU A 601 28.65 -14.70 -37.43
N ILE A 602 29.92 -14.30 -37.24
CA ILE A 602 30.70 -13.51 -38.21
C ILE A 602 30.90 -14.34 -39.49
N LYS A 603 31.32 -15.60 -39.36
CA LYS A 603 31.54 -16.52 -40.48
C LYS A 603 30.25 -16.80 -41.26
N GLU A 604 29.14 -17.01 -40.56
CA GLU A 604 27.82 -17.22 -41.16
C GLU A 604 27.14 -15.92 -41.61
N LYS A 605 27.73 -14.76 -41.30
CA LYS A 605 27.18 -13.42 -41.57
C LYS A 605 25.75 -13.22 -41.06
N ARG A 606 25.42 -13.84 -39.92
CA ARG A 606 24.08 -13.77 -39.31
C ARG A 606 24.12 -13.97 -37.79
N LEU A 607 23.31 -13.21 -37.06
CA LEU A 607 23.14 -13.29 -35.61
C LEU A 607 21.67 -13.39 -35.26
N ARG A 608 21.29 -14.31 -34.37
CA ARG A 608 19.89 -14.46 -33.90
C ARG A 608 19.78 -14.45 -32.39
N LEU A 609 18.83 -13.67 -31.88
CA LEU A 609 18.49 -13.55 -30.46
C LEU A 609 16.99 -13.76 -30.26
N CYS A 610 16.60 -14.67 -29.38
CA CYS A 610 15.20 -14.89 -29.01
C CYS A 610 15.00 -14.73 -27.49
N PHE A 611 13.81 -14.32 -27.06
CA PHE A 611 13.42 -14.32 -25.65
C PHE A 611 12.09 -15.05 -25.45
N ASN A 612 11.99 -15.83 -24.38
CA ASN A 612 10.77 -16.50 -23.94
C ASN A 612 10.39 -16.01 -22.53
N CYS A 613 9.20 -15.42 -22.41
CA CYS A 613 8.75 -14.80 -21.17
C CYS A 613 8.29 -15.84 -20.12
N VAL A 614 7.72 -16.96 -20.55
CA VAL A 614 7.32 -18.09 -19.67
C VAL A 614 8.53 -18.66 -18.96
N MET A 615 9.55 -19.03 -19.72
CA MET A 615 10.81 -19.56 -19.23
C MET A 615 11.68 -18.49 -18.56
N ASN A 616 11.41 -17.21 -18.84
CA ASN A 616 12.22 -16.06 -18.43
C ASN A 616 13.69 -16.21 -18.89
N LYS A 617 13.89 -16.57 -20.16
CA LYS A 617 15.19 -16.97 -20.72
C LYS A 617 15.42 -16.40 -22.11
N TYR A 618 16.66 -16.04 -22.38
CA TYR A 618 17.15 -15.71 -23.72
C TYR A 618 17.81 -16.92 -24.36
N PHE A 619 17.68 -17.00 -25.68
CA PHE A 619 18.31 -18.01 -26.53
C PHE A 619 19.09 -17.31 -27.63
N ARG A 620 20.31 -17.77 -27.88
CA ARG A 620 21.19 -17.21 -28.93
C ARG A 620 21.58 -18.30 -29.92
N GLY A 621 21.66 -17.92 -31.19
CA GLY A 621 21.97 -18.83 -32.30
C GLY A 621 20.78 -19.68 -32.75
N TYR A 622 21.01 -20.54 -33.74
CA TYR A 622 19.96 -21.33 -34.41
C TYR A 622 19.66 -22.65 -33.70
N ASP A 623 20.66 -23.20 -33.00
CA ASP A 623 20.50 -24.39 -32.18
C ASP A 623 19.98 -24.10 -30.78
N ARG A 624 19.85 -22.81 -30.42
CA ARG A 624 19.31 -22.29 -29.15
C ARG A 624 19.99 -22.91 -27.91
N LYS A 625 21.26 -23.28 -28.02
CA LYS A 625 21.97 -24.00 -26.93
C LYS A 625 22.37 -23.10 -25.77
N LEU A 626 22.59 -21.81 -26.00
CA LEU A 626 22.98 -20.88 -24.94
C LEU A 626 21.73 -20.35 -24.22
N ASP A 627 21.51 -20.87 -23.00
CA ASP A 627 20.41 -20.51 -22.11
C ASP A 627 20.87 -19.48 -21.06
N LEU A 628 20.26 -18.29 -21.11
CA LEU A 628 20.62 -17.18 -20.22
C LEU A 628 19.36 -16.72 -19.47
N SER A 629 19.31 -16.98 -18.17
CA SER A 629 18.14 -16.74 -17.31
C SER A 629 18.00 -15.28 -16.86
N GLY A 630 16.77 -14.79 -16.82
CA GLY A 630 16.37 -13.48 -16.29
C GLY A 630 16.26 -12.42 -17.37
N TRP A 631 15.06 -11.86 -17.56
CA TRP A 631 14.79 -10.83 -18.57
C TRP A 631 15.72 -9.62 -18.49
N GLN A 632 16.08 -9.18 -17.27
CA GLN A 632 16.96 -8.03 -17.05
C GLN A 632 18.44 -8.29 -17.34
N SER A 633 18.88 -9.56 -17.41
CA SER A 633 20.32 -9.88 -17.49
C SER A 633 20.97 -9.57 -18.85
N ARG A 634 20.17 -9.20 -19.84
CA ARG A 634 20.49 -9.25 -21.27
C ARG A 634 19.93 -8.08 -22.06
N VAL A 635 19.66 -6.99 -21.34
CA VAL A 635 19.21 -5.70 -21.88
C VAL A 635 20.33 -4.68 -21.72
N ALA A 636 20.39 -3.72 -22.64
CA ALA A 636 21.33 -2.62 -22.58
C ALA A 636 20.89 -1.61 -21.50
N SER A 637 19.59 -1.32 -21.44
CA SER A 637 18.99 -0.48 -20.40
C SER A 637 17.51 -0.80 -20.23
N PHE A 638 16.96 -0.44 -19.07
CA PHE A 638 15.53 -0.42 -18.81
C PHE A 638 15.23 0.57 -17.68
N SER A 639 13.97 0.99 -17.59
CA SER A 639 13.44 1.70 -16.42
C SER A 639 11.97 1.35 -16.26
N SER A 640 11.59 1.10 -15.00
CA SER A 640 10.22 0.92 -14.56
C SER A 640 9.53 -0.23 -15.29
N VAL A 641 10.25 -1.34 -15.49
CA VAL A 641 9.76 -2.57 -16.11
C VAL A 641 9.79 -3.71 -15.10
N THR A 642 8.72 -4.51 -15.06
CA THR A 642 8.62 -5.70 -14.22
C THR A 642 8.01 -6.86 -15.00
N ARG A 643 8.37 -8.09 -14.61
CA ARG A 643 7.76 -9.31 -15.13
C ARG A 643 6.58 -9.72 -14.25
N LYS A 644 5.38 -9.72 -14.81
CA LYS A 644 4.15 -10.11 -14.13
C LYS A 644 3.73 -11.53 -14.52
N VAL A 645 3.30 -12.29 -13.52
CA VAL A 645 2.71 -13.62 -13.66
C VAL A 645 1.27 -13.56 -13.14
N GLU A 646 0.29 -13.78 -14.00
CA GLU A 646 -1.13 -13.89 -13.69
C GLU A 646 -1.52 -15.37 -13.64
N ARG A 647 -1.69 -15.92 -12.44
CA ARG A 647 -2.00 -17.36 -12.28
C ARG A 647 -3.46 -17.68 -12.60
N ASP A 648 -4.38 -16.77 -12.31
CA ASP A 648 -5.82 -16.95 -12.60
C ASP A 648 -6.10 -17.12 -14.10
N TRP A 649 -5.26 -16.53 -14.95
CA TRP A 649 -5.38 -16.54 -16.41
C TRP A 649 -4.29 -17.37 -17.09
N GLU A 650 -3.35 -17.95 -16.32
CA GLU A 650 -2.16 -18.63 -16.81
C GLU A 650 -1.32 -17.80 -17.79
N MET A 651 -1.17 -16.50 -17.52
CA MET A 651 -0.48 -15.54 -18.39
C MET A 651 0.78 -14.98 -17.74
N VAL A 652 1.76 -14.61 -18.57
CA VAL A 652 3.00 -13.95 -18.18
C VAL A 652 3.41 -12.92 -19.20
N TYR A 653 3.92 -11.77 -18.75
CA TYR A 653 4.33 -10.65 -19.60
C TYR A 653 5.31 -9.74 -18.87
N LEU A 654 5.94 -8.82 -19.61
CA LEU A 654 6.59 -7.64 -19.04
C LEU A 654 5.64 -6.43 -19.15
N ALA A 655 5.59 -5.63 -18.09
CA ALA A 655 4.76 -4.42 -18.00
C ALA A 655 5.47 -3.35 -17.17
N ARG A 656 4.83 -2.21 -16.95
CA ARG A 656 5.40 -1.18 -16.07
C ARG A 656 5.36 -1.62 -14.60
N THR A 657 6.23 -1.06 -13.76
CA THR A 657 6.05 -1.17 -12.31
C THR A 657 4.74 -0.49 -11.88
N GLU A 658 4.10 -0.96 -10.80
CA GLU A 658 2.71 -0.58 -10.47
C GLU A 658 2.47 0.92 -10.33
N THR A 659 3.48 1.66 -9.88
CA THR A 659 3.42 3.12 -9.67
C THR A 659 3.87 3.94 -10.87
N ALA A 660 4.39 3.31 -11.93
CA ALA A 660 5.04 4.01 -13.02
C ALA A 660 4.05 4.42 -14.13
N SER A 661 4.09 5.71 -14.49
CA SER A 661 3.32 6.27 -15.61
C SER A 661 3.92 5.92 -16.96
N THR A 662 5.24 5.73 -17.02
CA THR A 662 6.01 5.36 -18.21
C THR A 662 7.09 4.35 -17.85
N GLY A 663 7.60 3.63 -18.85
CA GLY A 663 8.75 2.76 -18.68
C GLY A 663 9.44 2.57 -20.03
N HIS A 664 10.64 1.98 -20.02
CA HIS A 664 11.30 1.57 -21.26
C HIS A 664 12.22 0.36 -21.06
N ILE A 665 12.53 -0.34 -22.14
CA ILE A 665 13.48 -1.45 -22.19
C ILE A 665 14.19 -1.45 -23.55
N THR A 666 15.51 -1.67 -23.54
CA THR A 666 16.35 -1.58 -24.74
C THR A 666 17.28 -2.79 -24.86
N TRP A 667 17.34 -3.39 -26.05
CA TRP A 667 18.35 -4.36 -26.46
C TRP A 667 19.32 -3.72 -27.44
N GLN A 668 20.62 -4.04 -27.33
CA GLN A 668 21.65 -3.45 -28.19
C GLN A 668 22.63 -4.49 -28.74
N ILE A 669 22.86 -4.44 -30.06
CA ILE A 669 23.87 -5.24 -30.76
C ILE A 669 24.95 -4.30 -31.31
N ASP A 670 26.22 -4.69 -31.18
CA ASP A 670 27.39 -3.92 -31.60
C ASP A 670 28.35 -4.78 -32.43
N LEU A 671 28.50 -4.42 -33.70
CA LEU A 671 29.37 -5.08 -34.67
C LEU A 671 30.78 -4.49 -34.74
N ASN A 672 31.16 -3.50 -33.91
CA ASN A 672 32.49 -2.88 -33.92
C ASN A 672 33.63 -3.85 -33.59
N SER A 673 33.30 -5.04 -33.08
CA SER A 673 34.25 -6.14 -32.89
C SER A 673 34.63 -6.88 -34.18
N CYS A 674 33.99 -6.56 -35.32
CA CYS A 674 34.26 -7.18 -36.61
C CYS A 674 34.16 -6.17 -37.77
N ASP A 675 34.64 -6.55 -38.96
CA ASP A 675 34.64 -5.69 -40.14
C ASP A 675 33.29 -5.62 -40.85
N LEU A 676 32.29 -6.41 -40.45
CA LEU A 676 30.98 -6.46 -41.08
C LEU A 676 30.07 -5.30 -40.65
N VAL A 677 29.10 -4.96 -41.49
CA VAL A 677 28.01 -4.03 -41.20
C VAL A 677 26.66 -4.74 -41.33
N ILE A 678 25.61 -4.15 -40.76
CA ILE A 678 24.25 -4.67 -40.90
C ILE A 678 23.85 -4.60 -42.40
N ASP A 679 23.25 -5.67 -42.89
CA ASP A 679 22.60 -5.70 -44.20
C ASP A 679 21.09 -5.50 -44.08
N SER A 680 20.46 -6.37 -43.28
CA SER A 680 19.04 -6.31 -42.99
C SER A 680 18.74 -6.91 -41.62
N VAL A 681 17.59 -6.57 -41.07
CA VAL A 681 17.13 -7.02 -39.76
C VAL A 681 15.72 -7.56 -39.90
N THR A 682 15.46 -8.73 -39.32
CA THR A 682 14.13 -9.26 -39.10
C THR A 682 13.82 -9.21 -37.60
N VAL A 683 12.71 -8.58 -37.22
CA VAL A 683 12.29 -8.43 -35.82
C VAL A 683 10.87 -8.94 -35.63
N ILE A 684 10.68 -9.81 -34.64
CA ILE A 684 9.40 -10.09 -34.01
C ILE A 684 9.46 -9.46 -32.62
N ALA A 685 8.55 -8.53 -32.31
CA ALA A 685 8.48 -7.87 -31.01
C ALA A 685 7.02 -7.76 -30.57
N ARG A 686 6.50 -8.80 -29.90
CA ARG A 686 5.07 -8.88 -29.56
C ARG A 686 4.71 -7.97 -28.39
N SER A 687 3.58 -7.28 -28.54
CA SER A 687 2.95 -6.47 -27.50
C SER A 687 1.43 -6.58 -27.54
N ASP A 688 0.84 -6.45 -26.36
CA ASP A 688 -0.60 -6.45 -26.14
C ASP A 688 -0.95 -5.20 -25.34
N THR A 689 -1.89 -4.40 -25.85
CA THR A 689 -2.33 -3.16 -25.23
C THR A 689 -3.81 -3.21 -24.88
N PHE A 690 -4.16 -2.60 -23.75
CA PHE A 690 -5.53 -2.57 -23.22
C PHE A 690 -5.94 -1.13 -22.93
N LEU A 691 -7.21 -0.81 -23.16
CA LEU A 691 -7.75 0.55 -22.98
C LEU A 691 -6.89 1.61 -23.72
N THR A 692 -6.29 2.54 -22.99
CA THR A 692 -5.43 3.61 -23.50
C THR A 692 -3.94 3.30 -23.37
N GLY A 693 -3.57 2.05 -23.01
CA GLY A 693 -2.17 1.62 -22.92
C GLY A 693 -1.50 1.64 -24.30
N ARG A 694 -0.21 1.97 -24.33
CA ARG A 694 0.58 2.03 -25.56
C ARG A 694 1.96 1.42 -25.36
N VAL A 695 2.43 0.74 -26.39
CA VAL A 695 3.81 0.27 -26.54
C VAL A 695 4.33 0.83 -27.85
N ASP A 696 5.36 1.67 -27.77
CA ASP A 696 6.02 2.25 -28.93
C ASP A 696 7.35 1.50 -29.14
N TRP A 697 7.43 0.69 -30.19
CA TRP A 697 8.65 -0.02 -30.57
C TRP A 697 9.47 0.82 -31.55
N LYS A 698 10.73 1.04 -31.23
CA LYS A 698 11.68 1.80 -32.04
C LYS A 698 12.93 0.97 -32.30
N LEU A 699 13.28 0.84 -33.58
CA LEU A 699 14.54 0.29 -34.05
C LEU A 699 15.44 1.44 -34.52
N SER A 700 16.70 1.49 -34.09
CA SER A 700 17.64 2.54 -34.49
C SER A 700 19.09 2.06 -34.68
N GLY A 701 19.78 2.64 -35.66
CA GLY A 701 21.20 2.42 -35.96
C GLY A 701 22.11 3.50 -35.40
N ASP A 702 23.23 3.75 -36.11
CA ASP A 702 24.24 4.75 -35.73
C ASP A 702 23.82 6.18 -36.09
N GLU A 703 23.14 6.34 -37.24
CA GLU A 703 22.70 7.64 -37.75
C GLU A 703 21.25 7.95 -37.36
N GLU A 704 20.91 9.23 -37.21
CA GLU A 704 19.53 9.67 -36.94
C GLU A 704 18.54 9.30 -38.06
N SER A 705 19.05 9.15 -39.28
CA SER A 705 18.29 8.70 -40.47
C SER A 705 17.91 7.21 -40.40
N GLN A 706 18.63 6.42 -39.60
CA GLN A 706 18.46 4.97 -39.49
C GLN A 706 17.51 4.63 -38.34
N VAL A 707 16.25 5.04 -38.45
CA VAL A 707 15.21 4.82 -37.43
C VAL A 707 13.94 4.28 -38.05
N GLU A 708 13.34 3.27 -37.42
CA GLU A 708 12.06 2.70 -37.82
C GLU A 708 11.17 2.41 -36.61
N MET A 709 9.87 2.71 -36.76
CA MET A 709 8.85 2.40 -35.75
C MET A 709 8.17 1.08 -36.11
N LEU A 710 8.09 0.15 -35.15
CA LEU A 710 7.49 -1.17 -35.36
C LEU A 710 6.08 -1.23 -34.77
N SER A 711 5.19 -2.01 -35.41
CA SER A 711 3.78 -2.14 -35.00
C SER A 711 3.57 -3.00 -33.74
N GLY A 712 4.57 -3.77 -33.32
CA GLY A 712 4.53 -4.55 -32.08
C GLY A 712 3.64 -5.81 -32.12
N GLY A 713 3.42 -6.38 -33.31
CA GLY A 713 2.48 -7.50 -33.54
C GLY A 713 3.10 -8.90 -33.55
N GLN A 714 2.28 -9.90 -33.91
CA GLN A 714 2.71 -11.30 -34.08
C GLN A 714 3.56 -11.52 -35.35
N GLU A 715 3.44 -10.63 -36.33
CA GLU A 715 4.14 -10.70 -37.61
C GLU A 715 5.60 -10.21 -37.50
N SER A 716 6.49 -10.84 -38.27
CA SER A 716 7.87 -10.40 -38.39
C SER A 716 7.99 -9.17 -39.28
N THR A 717 8.64 -8.12 -38.81
CA THR A 717 9.03 -6.98 -39.64
C THR A 717 10.42 -7.23 -40.21
N ILE A 718 10.57 -7.17 -41.54
CA ILE A 718 11.85 -7.24 -42.24
C ILE A 718 12.19 -5.84 -42.72
N THR A 719 13.39 -5.37 -42.41
CA THR A 719 13.83 -4.02 -42.75
C THR A 719 15.31 -3.96 -43.12
N SER A 720 15.63 -3.05 -44.04
CA SER A 720 16.99 -2.66 -44.41
C SER A 720 17.33 -1.23 -44.00
N VAL A 721 16.51 -0.58 -43.16
CA VAL A 721 16.74 0.81 -42.69
C VAL A 721 18.09 0.95 -41.98
N LEU A 722 18.54 -0.13 -41.32
CA LEU A 722 19.85 -0.15 -40.64
C LEU A 722 21.01 -0.62 -41.54
N SER A 723 20.80 -0.82 -42.84
CA SER A 723 21.85 -1.26 -43.77
C SER A 723 23.05 -0.30 -43.72
N GLY A 724 24.24 -0.84 -43.48
CA GLY A 724 25.49 -0.09 -43.35
C GLY A 724 25.86 0.29 -41.92
N SER A 725 24.93 0.16 -40.95
CA SER A 725 25.20 0.48 -39.55
C SER A 725 26.05 -0.60 -38.86
N LYS A 726 26.86 -0.19 -37.89
CA LYS A 726 27.62 -1.03 -36.95
C LYS A 726 26.84 -1.33 -35.68
N THR A 727 25.82 -0.54 -35.32
CA THR A 727 25.03 -0.78 -34.12
C THR A 727 23.54 -0.93 -34.42
N LEU A 728 22.85 -1.63 -33.53
CA LEU A 728 21.40 -1.77 -33.54
C LEU A 728 20.88 -1.61 -32.13
N LYS A 729 19.88 -0.76 -31.94
CA LYS A 729 19.10 -0.66 -30.71
C LYS A 729 17.63 -0.91 -31.00
N LEU A 730 17.04 -1.85 -30.27
CA LEU A 730 15.60 -2.08 -30.24
C LEU A 730 15.08 -1.62 -28.88
N THR A 731 14.17 -0.64 -28.86
CA THR A 731 13.59 -0.07 -27.63
C THR A 731 12.08 -0.22 -27.65
N ALA A 732 11.50 -0.68 -26.54
CA ALA A 732 10.07 -0.55 -26.28
C ALA A 732 9.83 0.52 -25.21
N ALA A 733 8.99 1.50 -25.51
CA ALA A 733 8.52 2.50 -24.56
C ALA A 733 7.07 2.21 -24.16
N PHE A 734 6.79 2.17 -22.86
CA PHE A 734 5.48 1.86 -22.30
C PHE A 734 4.83 3.15 -21.81
N SER A 735 3.57 3.40 -22.16
CA SER A 735 2.83 4.57 -21.68
C SER A 735 1.31 4.34 -21.62
N GLY A 736 0.56 5.36 -21.19
CA GLY A 736 -0.90 5.35 -21.18
C GLY A 736 -1.52 4.40 -20.15
N GLY A 737 -2.75 3.95 -20.41
CA GLY A 737 -3.57 3.18 -19.48
C GLY A 737 -4.53 4.04 -18.65
N LYS A 738 -5.37 3.40 -17.83
CA LYS A 738 -6.45 4.06 -17.08
C LYS A 738 -6.63 3.39 -15.72
N GLY A 739 -6.72 4.18 -14.66
CA GLY A 739 -6.93 3.68 -13.29
C GLY A 739 -5.71 2.95 -12.71
N ASP A 740 -5.92 2.16 -11.65
CA ASP A 740 -4.85 1.49 -10.87
C ASP A 740 -4.08 0.45 -11.64
N VAL A 741 -4.73 -0.12 -12.65
CA VAL A 741 -4.18 -1.17 -13.48
C VAL A 741 -3.54 -0.59 -14.75
N ALA A 742 -3.37 0.73 -14.83
CA ALA A 742 -2.74 1.37 -15.99
C ALA A 742 -1.35 0.79 -16.30
N TRP A 743 -0.58 0.44 -15.26
CA TRP A 743 0.76 -0.15 -15.40
C TRP A 743 0.78 -1.45 -16.22
N GLN A 744 -0.28 -2.24 -16.16
CA GLN A 744 -0.43 -3.49 -16.90
C GLN A 744 -1.23 -3.36 -18.21
N HIS A 745 -1.60 -2.15 -18.61
CA HIS A 745 -2.33 -1.93 -19.87
C HIS A 745 -1.43 -1.88 -21.10
N ALA A 746 -0.11 -1.81 -20.90
CA ALA A 746 0.89 -1.91 -21.96
C ALA A 746 1.79 -3.10 -21.61
N GLN A 747 1.60 -4.22 -22.30
CA GLN A 747 2.28 -5.47 -22.02
C GLN A 747 3.14 -5.84 -23.23
N ILE A 748 4.38 -6.25 -22.99
CA ILE A 748 5.19 -6.88 -24.01
C ILE A 748 5.41 -8.35 -23.66
N PHE A 749 5.50 -9.18 -24.70
CA PHE A 749 5.77 -10.60 -24.57
C PHE A 749 4.73 -11.36 -23.74
N ARG A 750 3.45 -10.96 -23.85
CA ARG A 750 2.34 -11.68 -23.23
C ARG A 750 2.23 -13.08 -23.80
N GLN A 751 2.34 -14.08 -22.94
CA GLN A 751 2.30 -15.50 -23.29
C GLN A 751 1.47 -16.29 -22.28
N SER A 752 0.82 -17.35 -22.75
CA SER A 752 0.24 -18.38 -21.88
C SER A 752 1.32 -19.33 -21.38
N PHE A 753 1.15 -19.91 -20.19
CA PHE A 753 2.07 -20.93 -19.64
C PHE A 753 2.23 -22.16 -20.55
N ASN A 754 1.23 -22.43 -21.39
CA ASN A 754 1.23 -23.55 -22.33
C ASN A 754 2.06 -23.25 -23.61
N SER A 755 2.42 -22.00 -23.86
CA SER A 755 3.19 -21.55 -25.06
C SER A 755 4.71 -21.56 -24.84
N GLN A 756 5.27 -22.62 -24.26
CA GLN A 756 6.72 -22.69 -23.97
C GLN A 756 7.61 -22.75 -25.23
N SER A 757 7.05 -23.12 -26.37
CA SER A 757 7.76 -23.19 -27.65
C SER A 757 7.76 -21.89 -28.47
N GLU A 758 7.07 -20.85 -27.99
CA GLU A 758 6.95 -19.57 -28.68
C GLU A 758 7.98 -18.54 -28.19
N TYR A 759 8.44 -17.68 -29.12
CA TYR A 759 9.43 -16.63 -28.84
C TYR A 759 8.85 -15.28 -29.22
N PRO A 760 8.22 -14.55 -28.27
CA PRO A 760 7.58 -13.27 -28.53
C PRO A 760 8.57 -12.14 -28.86
N LEU A 761 9.87 -12.37 -28.61
CA LEU A 761 10.96 -11.58 -29.17
C LEU A 761 11.84 -12.50 -30.02
N ASP A 762 12.10 -12.10 -31.26
CA ASP A 762 13.05 -12.75 -32.16
C ASP A 762 13.72 -11.69 -33.03
N ILE A 763 15.02 -11.49 -32.86
CA ILE A 763 15.83 -10.52 -33.59
C ILE A 763 16.85 -11.31 -34.41
N LEU A 764 16.74 -11.20 -35.73
CA LEU A 764 17.66 -11.81 -36.68
C LEU A 764 18.34 -10.71 -37.50
N VAL A 765 19.66 -10.61 -37.36
CA VAL A 765 20.50 -9.64 -38.07
C VAL A 765 21.28 -10.36 -39.14
N PHE A 766 21.13 -9.94 -40.39
CA PHE A 766 22.00 -10.31 -41.50
C PHE A 766 23.10 -9.28 -41.65
N MET A 767 24.32 -9.74 -41.92
CA MET A 767 25.51 -8.91 -42.00
C MET A 767 26.13 -8.99 -43.40
N LYS A 768 26.80 -7.93 -43.83
CA LYS A 768 27.54 -7.87 -45.09
C LYS A 768 28.89 -7.18 -44.92
N GLU A 769 29.72 -7.30 -45.94
CA GLU A 769 30.94 -6.49 -46.02
C GLU A 769 30.58 -5.03 -46.31
N PRO A 770 31.31 -4.06 -45.75
CA PRO A 770 31.12 -2.65 -46.08
C PRO A 770 31.32 -2.44 -47.58
N ALA A 771 30.53 -1.56 -48.20
CA ALA A 771 30.74 -1.21 -49.60
C ALA A 771 32.16 -0.62 -49.75
N ARG A 772 32.99 -1.21 -50.62
CA ARG A 772 34.27 -0.61 -50.99
C ARG A 772 33.99 0.69 -51.73
N ASN A 773 34.47 1.81 -51.22
CA ASN A 773 34.53 3.06 -51.99
C ASN A 773 35.43 2.81 -53.22
N THR A 774 34.82 2.53 -54.36
CA THR A 774 35.49 2.62 -55.66
C THR A 774 35.56 4.08 -56.06
N HIS A 775 36.42 4.84 -55.37
CA HIS A 775 36.95 6.11 -55.85
C HIS A 775 38.48 6.05 -55.74
N LEU A 776 39.07 5.45 -56.78
CA LEU A 776 40.36 5.86 -57.31
C LEU A 776 40.12 6.97 -58.33
#